data_AF-A0A928BK16-F1
#
_entry.id   AF-A0A928BK16-F1
#
_cell.length_a   1.000
_cell.length_b   1.000
_cell.length_c   1.000
_cell.angle_alpha   90.00
_cell.angle_beta   90.00
_cell.angle_gamma   90.00
#
_symmetry.space_group_name_H-M   'P 1'
#
loop_
_entity.id
_entity.type
_entity.pdbx_description
1 polymer ?
#
loop_
_entity_poly.entity_id
_entity_poly.type
_entity_poly.pdbx_seq_one_letter_code
_entity_poly.pdbx_strand_id
1 'polypeptide(L)'
;MVIIKTDRIMKKIFTLISFAALLFSCVKPEMDAPVVEEISYNTILTADIPAVKVAIDNQYTKLTWSNGDKISVLTSSGVYREFTYTGEDGAKSASFKGNLEEGETLGGYAIYPAHESHAVANSRPKVFLPNKYAWEEGEVMGPMVATINDGKAAFSHAGGLFAFDVQNLPAGTKGFKFTTSVRDITGGFAYQNAGTLNAVESTSATYVTMSFDPLQKTSNMKFYIPVPTGSYPDFTIHYINDSNVPVKMRESKSINVIEAGTVKVFSVSADGGAWYVTANGSASANGLSWANATTLTKALSKAQDGDVIHVGAGTYVPETYITGYAVTDGTVADTESTATSADHKAFVISKAITLIGGYPAAGGNMTAPESNPTILSGNNTSDHVVIVAAPKAKGTVKLSGFTVTGAASVSGTTSWRINNTTLADHSGAFCALNTDLALENMTISGNSTAHASAMYSASSKVDIKNCTFSSNTSSGNGVVWFREGSEVNFANSEISGNKAVIGAGLYLTLVEGAEMTANISGVTISKNEATAEGGGVFIKPTGVGQRLNATIEGCTISENEAEAGAGIYLANASGVTVRNTEISGNIGGTGTQGGTFSVIDADARFEGCTFSANQGNTTANMLIKAGLGVNNNVFDKCVWKKNTSTSWATIYILTSGEFANNVAMTNCLFDSNEAVGRGGAIYARATASGGVNLKCVNSTFHGNIGTAAGTAIVAYSGAAANKVNVDMISCTVTGNKSKNSGNHYAVYAENAGATVNLYNTLTANNQGSNERYNVNKGTNGVFNEYYCQDGLRYYDKTGTKTSDNNGFVLNTMIGALNTSGVCPLLLPASNPAVTGGMPLGELLALASDNVTASVLSKDQTGNTRNGNVIGAWAGVSAPTELTLSKTSVSAPAAGGTFTVNVTGASTWTVSSPDSWITDLAKSGSSLTFKVPAYTALQPRTGSVYVTLNNRYYAIAVTQAADVTAYYKGATSDLGRKIAHGTSFISTVTSDSYTQLDYGVGMLKMQFKGQEAGTDHPMAIYMYEVDLSGDATLAVTCANDANSSIASTASGSTKVQTIRRQMAAMQANRPSQVVLGGVNGDFFVATSNNLLQGACHRNGVCLKDSFYEDVNTVFAIKKDGSAMIMNQTQYADQKADILEAIGGRQRLLAYGEVYVTNNSDYTPRTCIGVSKDGTKVYLLVIDGRNSSWSYGATFHDAAKILLAAGAYNAINVDGGGSSIFIQRSSEDGTSYSDYSILNKPTNTDGSYIEREVVNGLAIIRKQ
;
A
#
# COMPACT_ATOMS: atom_id res chain seq x y z
N MET A 1 -56.83 -25.77 -12.25
CA MET A 1 -57.44 -25.25 -13.50
C MET A 1 -56.33 -24.53 -14.26
N VAL A 2 -55.61 -25.26 -15.12
CA VAL A 2 -55.73 -25.18 -16.60
C VAL A 2 -55.22 -23.82 -17.09
N ILE A 3 -53.93 -23.72 -17.45
CA ILE A 3 -53.39 -23.80 -18.83
C ILE A 3 -54.05 -22.75 -19.76
N ILE A 4 -53.21 -21.99 -20.48
CA ILE A 4 -53.35 -21.59 -21.90
C ILE A 4 -52.89 -20.13 -22.16
N LYS A 5 -52.05 -20.00 -23.20
CA LYS A 5 -51.71 -18.83 -24.04
C LYS A 5 -50.56 -17.91 -23.59
N THR A 6 -49.37 -18.23 -24.11
CA THR A 6 -48.81 -17.47 -25.26
C THR A 6 -47.86 -18.33 -26.10
N ASP A 7 -48.43 -19.29 -26.85
CA ASP A 7 -47.77 -20.14 -27.87
C ASP A 7 -48.16 -19.64 -29.29
N ARG A 8 -47.83 -18.38 -29.65
CA ARG A 8 -48.32 -17.79 -30.91
C ARG A 8 -47.33 -17.00 -31.79
N ILE A 9 -46.03 -17.00 -31.49
CA ILE A 9 -45.03 -16.37 -32.39
C ILE A 9 -43.97 -17.36 -32.90
N MET A 10 -43.67 -18.45 -32.18
CA MET A 10 -42.65 -19.43 -32.62
C MET A 10 -43.14 -20.43 -33.69
N LYS A 11 -44.46 -20.61 -33.86
CA LYS A 11 -45.07 -21.46 -34.90
C LYS A 11 -45.15 -20.84 -36.30
N LYS A 12 -44.66 -19.60 -36.51
CA LYS A 12 -44.66 -18.94 -37.84
C LYS A 12 -43.32 -18.97 -38.58
N ILE A 13 -42.22 -19.38 -37.95
CA ILE A 13 -40.91 -19.46 -38.63
C ILE A 13 -40.60 -20.89 -39.10
N PHE A 14 -41.12 -21.91 -38.42
CA PHE A 14 -40.92 -23.31 -38.85
C PHE A 14 -41.72 -23.73 -40.10
N THR A 15 -42.75 -22.97 -40.49
CA THR A 15 -43.60 -23.30 -41.66
C THR A 15 -43.14 -22.63 -42.96
N LEU A 16 -42.09 -21.77 -42.94
CA LEU A 16 -41.63 -21.05 -44.14
C LEU A 16 -40.41 -21.66 -44.84
N ILE A 17 -39.73 -22.65 -44.24
CA ILE A 17 -38.56 -23.31 -44.87
C ILE A 17 -38.90 -24.68 -45.48
N SER A 18 -40.07 -25.24 -45.17
CA SER A 18 -40.56 -26.50 -45.77
C SER A 18 -41.19 -26.35 -47.17
N PHE A 19 -41.00 -25.22 -47.87
CA PHE A 19 -41.64 -24.97 -49.18
C PHE A 19 -40.69 -24.61 -50.35
N ALA A 20 -39.37 -24.78 -50.20
CA ALA A 20 -38.41 -24.46 -51.26
C ALA A 20 -37.67 -25.67 -51.88
N ALA A 21 -38.03 -26.91 -51.55
CA ALA A 21 -37.29 -28.09 -52.01
C ALA A 21 -38.15 -29.20 -52.65
N LEU A 22 -39.29 -28.85 -53.27
CA LEU A 22 -40.10 -29.81 -54.05
C LEU A 22 -40.84 -29.08 -55.18
N LEU A 23 -40.14 -28.78 -56.27
CA LEU A 23 -40.72 -28.51 -57.60
C LEU A 23 -39.64 -28.75 -58.67
N PHE A 24 -39.86 -29.81 -59.47
CA PHE A 24 -39.17 -30.18 -60.73
C PHE A 24 -37.72 -30.68 -60.60
N SER A 25 -37.34 -31.96 -60.71
CA SER A 25 -37.75 -33.09 -61.58
C SER A 25 -37.52 -32.88 -63.09
N CYS A 26 -36.27 -33.07 -63.55
CA CYS A 26 -35.91 -33.90 -64.72
C CYS A 26 -34.38 -33.93 -64.94
N VAL A 27 -33.90 -35.07 -65.41
CA VAL A 27 -32.53 -35.48 -65.81
C VAL A 27 -31.64 -36.06 -64.70
N LYS A 28 -31.75 -37.39 -64.53
CA LYS A 28 -30.65 -38.26 -64.06
C LYS A 28 -29.64 -38.47 -65.19
N PRO A 29 -28.36 -38.62 -64.87
CA PRO A 29 -27.68 -39.88 -65.15
C PRO A 29 -27.14 -40.52 -63.87
N GLU A 30 -27.01 -41.84 -63.94
CA GLU A 30 -26.60 -42.76 -62.88
C GLU A 30 -25.18 -42.47 -62.35
N MET A 31 -24.99 -42.57 -61.03
CA MET A 31 -23.72 -42.92 -60.41
C MET A 31 -23.98 -43.89 -59.25
N ASP A 32 -23.20 -44.97 -59.24
CA ASP A 32 -23.31 -46.14 -58.38
C ASP A 32 -23.21 -45.84 -56.86
N ALA A 33 -23.86 -46.69 -56.06
CA ALA A 33 -23.72 -46.71 -54.60
C ALA A 33 -22.38 -47.34 -54.17
N PRO A 34 -21.69 -46.80 -53.14
CA PRO A 34 -20.49 -47.43 -52.60
C PRO A 34 -20.84 -48.64 -51.71
N VAL A 35 -20.10 -49.72 -51.92
CA VAL A 35 -20.07 -50.93 -51.08
C VAL A 35 -19.41 -50.59 -49.73
N VAL A 36 -19.96 -51.09 -48.62
CA VAL A 36 -19.33 -51.05 -47.29
C VAL A 36 -18.60 -52.39 -47.07
N GLU A 37 -17.26 -52.36 -46.97
CA GLU A 37 -16.45 -53.51 -46.54
C GLU A 37 -16.51 -53.68 -45.00
N GLU A 38 -16.74 -54.90 -44.52
CA GLU A 38 -16.52 -55.27 -43.12
C GLU A 38 -15.02 -55.25 -42.79
N ILE A 39 -14.61 -54.44 -41.82
CA ILE A 39 -13.22 -54.43 -41.32
C ILE A 39 -13.00 -55.70 -40.47
N SER A 40 -12.15 -56.61 -40.95
CA SER A 40 -11.71 -57.78 -40.17
C SER A 40 -10.43 -57.48 -39.38
N TYR A 41 -10.40 -57.87 -38.10
CA TYR A 41 -9.22 -57.77 -37.22
C TYR A 41 -8.60 -59.16 -37.00
N ASN A 42 -7.26 -59.27 -37.06
CA ASN A 42 -6.57 -60.57 -36.99
C ASN A 42 -6.02 -60.94 -35.59
N THR A 43 -6.00 -60.00 -34.62
CA THR A 43 -5.43 -60.22 -33.28
C THR A 43 -6.29 -59.60 -32.16
N ILE A 44 -6.32 -60.25 -30.99
CA ILE A 44 -7.02 -59.79 -29.78
C ILE A 44 -6.04 -59.73 -28.60
N LEU A 45 -6.08 -58.63 -27.84
CA LEU A 45 -5.38 -58.44 -26.56
C LEU A 45 -6.40 -58.17 -25.45
N THR A 46 -6.35 -58.92 -24.35
CA THR A 46 -7.16 -58.62 -23.18
C THR A 46 -6.43 -57.59 -22.30
N ALA A 47 -7.06 -56.48 -21.98
CA ALA A 47 -6.49 -55.41 -21.17
C ALA A 47 -7.30 -55.18 -19.89
N ASP A 48 -6.62 -55.16 -18.75
CA ASP A 48 -7.21 -54.89 -17.45
C ASP A 48 -6.80 -53.48 -16.97
N ILE A 49 -7.77 -52.70 -16.49
CA ILE A 49 -7.52 -51.43 -15.78
C ILE A 49 -7.25 -51.74 -14.31
N PRO A 50 -6.27 -51.05 -13.68
CA PRO A 50 -5.91 -51.30 -12.29
C PRO A 50 -7.06 -51.01 -11.31
N ALA A 51 -7.19 -51.86 -10.27
CA ALA A 51 -8.25 -51.74 -9.27
C ALA A 51 -7.97 -50.71 -8.15
N VAL A 52 -6.70 -50.44 -7.77
CA VAL A 52 -6.36 -49.55 -6.64
C VAL A 52 -4.99 -48.89 -6.79
N LYS A 53 -4.94 -47.57 -7.01
CA LYS A 53 -4.35 -46.54 -6.12
C LYS A 53 -4.52 -45.14 -6.73
N VAL A 54 -4.86 -44.21 -5.84
CA VAL A 54 -5.28 -42.79 -6.03
C VAL A 54 -6.73 -42.65 -6.49
N ALA A 55 -7.63 -42.70 -5.50
CA ALA A 55 -9.02 -42.30 -5.66
C ALA A 55 -9.07 -40.82 -6.06
N ILE A 56 -9.44 -40.60 -7.32
CA ILE A 56 -9.98 -39.34 -7.80
C ILE A 56 -11.27 -39.15 -7.01
N ASP A 57 -11.33 -38.10 -6.20
CA ASP A 57 -12.48 -37.55 -5.48
C ASP A 57 -13.81 -38.33 -5.68
N ASN A 58 -14.45 -38.75 -4.58
CA ASN A 58 -15.62 -39.66 -4.46
C ASN A 58 -16.88 -39.33 -5.29
N GLN A 59 -16.80 -38.47 -6.31
CA GLN A 59 -17.87 -38.07 -7.22
C GLN A 59 -17.59 -38.32 -8.71
N TYR A 60 -16.38 -38.69 -9.14
CA TYR A 60 -16.11 -39.03 -10.55
C TYR A 60 -15.42 -40.39 -10.71
N THR A 61 -16.21 -41.41 -11.04
CA THR A 61 -15.77 -42.80 -11.28
C THR A 61 -15.78 -43.13 -12.77
N LYS A 62 -14.68 -42.91 -13.48
CA LYS A 62 -14.41 -43.60 -14.76
C LYS A 62 -12.96 -44.10 -14.79
N LEU A 63 -12.74 -45.25 -14.18
CA LEU A 63 -11.56 -46.11 -14.43
C LEU A 63 -12.09 -47.43 -14.99
N THR A 64 -12.72 -47.33 -16.15
CA THR A 64 -13.34 -48.42 -16.90
C THR A 64 -13.11 -48.16 -18.38
N TRP A 65 -12.90 -49.21 -19.15
CA TRP A 65 -12.84 -49.14 -20.60
C TRP A 65 -14.18 -48.72 -21.18
N SER A 66 -14.11 -47.90 -22.21
CA SER A 66 -15.24 -47.38 -22.97
C SER A 66 -15.12 -47.74 -24.44
N ASN A 67 -16.25 -47.96 -25.09
CA ASN A 67 -16.30 -48.32 -26.50
C ASN A 67 -15.54 -47.28 -27.33
N GLY A 68 -14.57 -47.72 -28.13
CA GLY A 68 -13.71 -46.84 -28.93
C GLY A 68 -12.39 -46.43 -28.26
N ASP A 69 -12.13 -46.83 -27.01
CA ASP A 69 -10.81 -46.67 -26.39
C ASP A 69 -9.73 -47.33 -27.25
N LYS A 70 -8.54 -46.71 -27.29
CA LYS A 70 -7.40 -47.15 -28.09
C LYS A 70 -6.13 -47.26 -27.26
N ILE A 71 -5.39 -48.35 -27.47
CA ILE A 71 -4.06 -48.58 -26.86
C ILE A 71 -3.00 -48.79 -27.94
N SER A 72 -1.78 -48.32 -27.67
CA SER A 72 -0.61 -48.62 -28.49
C SER A 72 0.07 -49.87 -27.95
N VAL A 73 0.08 -50.95 -28.74
CA VAL A 73 0.67 -52.24 -28.40
C VAL A 73 2.01 -52.39 -29.11
N LEU A 74 3.09 -52.57 -28.36
CA LEU A 74 4.40 -52.85 -28.93
C LEU A 74 4.39 -54.26 -29.53
N THR A 75 4.94 -54.44 -30.72
CA THR A 75 5.04 -55.74 -31.37
C THR A 75 6.46 -56.31 -31.29
N SER A 76 6.63 -57.58 -31.68
CA SER A 76 7.95 -58.24 -31.74
C SER A 76 8.90 -57.61 -32.78
N SER A 77 8.37 -56.84 -33.74
CA SER A 77 9.18 -56.08 -34.72
C SER A 77 9.71 -54.75 -34.16
N GLY A 78 9.31 -54.36 -32.94
CA GLY A 78 9.73 -53.12 -32.29
C GLY A 78 8.89 -51.89 -32.66
N VAL A 79 7.74 -52.09 -33.31
CA VAL A 79 6.81 -51.03 -33.74
C VAL A 79 5.55 -51.03 -32.86
N TYR A 80 4.94 -49.88 -32.63
CA TYR A 80 3.64 -49.79 -31.96
C TYR A 80 2.48 -49.92 -32.97
N ARG A 81 1.54 -50.82 -32.69
CA ARG A 81 0.27 -50.96 -33.44
C ARG A 81 -0.89 -50.52 -32.55
N GLU A 82 -1.87 -49.85 -33.16
CA GLU A 82 -3.08 -49.45 -32.46
C GLU A 82 -4.05 -50.63 -32.33
N PHE A 83 -4.56 -50.84 -31.13
CA PHE A 83 -5.67 -51.75 -30.88
C PHE A 83 -6.85 -50.95 -30.32
N THR A 84 -8.06 -51.25 -30.79
CA THR A 84 -9.29 -50.55 -30.42
C THR A 84 -10.21 -51.48 -29.62
N TYR A 85 -10.80 -50.98 -28.54
CA TYR A 85 -11.83 -51.68 -27.81
C TYR A 85 -13.19 -51.49 -28.49
N THR A 86 -13.84 -52.60 -28.81
CA THR A 86 -15.22 -52.63 -29.31
C THR A 86 -16.08 -53.44 -28.33
N GLY A 87 -16.82 -52.77 -27.45
CA GLY A 87 -17.60 -53.42 -26.39
C GLY A 87 -18.47 -52.44 -25.62
N GLU A 88 -19.08 -52.88 -24.51
CA GLU A 88 -19.91 -52.01 -23.68
C GLU A 88 -19.06 -51.11 -22.77
N ASP A 89 -19.52 -49.88 -22.56
CA ASP A 89 -18.90 -48.95 -21.61
C ASP A 89 -18.94 -49.50 -20.18
N GLY A 90 -17.89 -49.25 -19.40
CA GLY A 90 -17.85 -49.62 -17.98
C GLY A 90 -17.07 -50.90 -17.67
N ALA A 91 -16.41 -51.50 -18.65
CA ALA A 91 -15.65 -52.74 -18.46
C ALA A 91 -14.33 -52.52 -17.71
N LYS A 92 -14.03 -53.32 -16.67
CA LYS A 92 -12.72 -53.31 -15.99
C LYS A 92 -11.66 -54.15 -16.71
N SER A 93 -12.11 -55.08 -17.55
CA SER A 93 -11.32 -55.94 -18.41
C SER A 93 -11.96 -55.92 -19.79
N ALA A 94 -11.18 -55.64 -20.84
CA ALA A 94 -11.69 -55.43 -22.19
C ALA A 94 -10.83 -56.14 -23.24
N SER A 95 -11.49 -56.65 -24.28
CA SER A 95 -10.83 -57.26 -25.44
C SER A 95 -10.58 -56.22 -26.52
N PHE A 96 -9.35 -55.76 -26.62
CA PHE A 96 -8.88 -54.84 -27.65
C PHE A 96 -8.52 -55.62 -28.92
N LYS A 97 -8.94 -55.12 -30.08
CA LYS A 97 -8.73 -55.75 -31.38
C LYS A 97 -7.81 -54.89 -32.24
N GLY A 98 -6.87 -55.52 -32.93
CA GLY A 98 -5.90 -54.85 -33.79
C GLY A 98 -5.38 -55.79 -34.87
N ASN A 99 -4.64 -55.22 -35.82
CA ASN A 99 -4.02 -55.97 -36.90
C ASN A 99 -2.50 -56.02 -36.72
N LEU A 100 -1.95 -57.23 -36.74
CA LEU A 100 -0.53 -57.49 -36.85
C LEU A 100 -0.16 -57.87 -38.29
N GLU A 101 1.03 -57.52 -38.75
CA GLU A 101 1.53 -57.97 -40.05
C GLU A 101 1.89 -59.47 -40.05
N GLU A 102 1.99 -60.10 -41.22
CA GLU A 102 2.28 -61.53 -41.33
C GLU A 102 3.64 -61.88 -40.69
N GLY A 103 3.63 -62.75 -39.68
CA GLY A 103 4.82 -63.14 -38.90
C GLY A 103 5.12 -62.26 -37.67
N GLU A 104 4.37 -61.18 -37.45
CA GLU A 104 4.48 -60.31 -36.29
C GLU A 104 3.68 -60.87 -35.09
N THR A 105 4.22 -60.74 -33.86
CA THR A 105 3.54 -61.15 -32.62
C THR A 105 3.42 -59.97 -31.66
N LEU A 106 2.56 -60.10 -30.65
CA LEU A 106 2.52 -59.13 -29.54
C LEU A 106 3.90 -59.06 -28.87
N GLY A 107 4.39 -57.85 -28.65
CA GLY A 107 5.61 -57.55 -27.91
C GLY A 107 5.33 -57.39 -26.41
N GLY A 108 6.27 -56.78 -25.68
CA GLY A 108 6.24 -56.79 -24.20
C GLY A 108 5.43 -55.68 -23.51
N TYR A 109 4.94 -54.66 -24.21
CA TYR A 109 4.34 -53.48 -23.58
C TYR A 109 3.10 -52.95 -24.32
N ALA A 110 2.16 -52.38 -23.57
CA ALA A 110 1.06 -51.58 -24.09
C ALA A 110 0.98 -50.22 -23.39
N ILE A 111 0.54 -49.17 -24.09
CA ILE A 111 0.44 -47.79 -23.59
C ILE A 111 -0.96 -47.25 -23.86
N TYR A 112 -1.54 -46.58 -22.86
CA TYR A 112 -2.81 -45.85 -22.95
C TYR A 112 -2.58 -44.37 -22.59
N PRO A 113 -3.18 -43.40 -23.30
CA PRO A 113 -3.89 -43.60 -24.56
C PRO A 113 -2.93 -43.92 -25.72
N ALA A 114 -3.48 -44.49 -26.80
CA ALA A 114 -2.71 -44.70 -28.03
C ALA A 114 -2.19 -43.36 -28.60
N HIS A 115 -0.95 -43.35 -29.07
CA HIS A 115 -0.37 -42.20 -29.77
C HIS A 115 0.69 -42.66 -30.78
N GLU A 116 0.68 -42.07 -31.97
CA GLU A 116 1.59 -42.44 -33.07
C GLU A 116 3.07 -42.17 -32.75
N SER A 117 3.35 -41.20 -31.88
CA SER A 117 4.72 -40.83 -31.46
C SER A 117 5.26 -41.63 -30.27
N HIS A 118 4.53 -42.63 -29.76
CA HIS A 118 5.11 -43.57 -28.80
C HIS A 118 6.25 -44.34 -29.46
N ALA A 119 7.34 -44.57 -28.75
CA ALA A 119 8.56 -45.14 -29.31
C ALA A 119 9.24 -46.11 -28.33
N VAL A 120 10.25 -46.83 -28.79
CA VAL A 120 11.13 -47.66 -27.94
C VAL A 120 12.52 -47.06 -27.94
N ALA A 121 13.11 -46.88 -26.76
CA ALA A 121 14.49 -46.43 -26.60
C ALA A 121 15.19 -47.30 -25.54
N ASN A 122 16.39 -47.81 -25.85
CA ASN A 122 17.17 -48.69 -24.96
C ASN A 122 16.35 -49.87 -24.39
N SER A 123 15.58 -50.54 -25.24
CA SER A 123 14.70 -51.67 -24.89
C SER A 123 13.60 -51.35 -23.87
N ARG A 124 13.22 -50.07 -23.74
CA ARG A 124 12.15 -49.60 -22.85
C ARG A 124 11.13 -48.71 -23.58
N PRO A 125 9.86 -48.72 -23.16
CA PRO A 125 8.83 -47.87 -23.74
C PRO A 125 9.09 -46.38 -23.43
N LYS A 126 9.01 -45.54 -24.46
CA LYS A 126 9.02 -44.08 -24.40
C LYS A 126 7.58 -43.60 -24.61
N VAL A 127 7.00 -42.99 -23.57
CA VAL A 127 5.62 -42.50 -23.55
C VAL A 127 5.60 -41.04 -23.98
N PHE A 128 4.82 -40.72 -25.00
CA PHE A 128 4.64 -39.35 -25.46
C PHE A 128 3.49 -38.64 -24.72
N LEU A 129 3.75 -37.44 -24.20
CA LEU A 129 2.75 -36.53 -23.64
C LEU A 129 2.53 -35.36 -24.61
N PRO A 130 1.34 -35.23 -25.24
CA PRO A 130 1.09 -34.14 -26.18
C PRO A 130 1.07 -32.77 -25.48
N ASN A 131 1.36 -31.72 -26.24
CA ASN A 131 1.27 -30.34 -25.78
C ASN A 131 -0.11 -29.69 -25.98
N LYS A 132 -1.07 -30.48 -26.47
CA LYS A 132 -2.47 -30.10 -26.67
C LYS A 132 -3.39 -31.23 -26.25
N TYR A 133 -4.42 -30.91 -25.47
CA TYR A 133 -5.50 -31.81 -25.10
C TYR A 133 -6.85 -31.15 -25.38
N ALA A 134 -7.84 -31.94 -25.80
CA ALA A 134 -9.24 -31.58 -25.69
C ALA A 134 -9.76 -32.17 -24.38
N TRP A 135 -10.42 -31.34 -23.57
CA TRP A 135 -11.02 -31.74 -22.30
C TRP A 135 -12.51 -31.95 -22.49
N GLU A 136 -13.00 -33.07 -21.95
CA GLU A 136 -14.41 -33.39 -21.79
C GLU A 136 -14.72 -33.65 -20.31
N GLU A 137 -15.93 -33.30 -19.88
CA GLU A 137 -16.35 -33.45 -18.48
C GLU A 137 -16.29 -34.92 -18.02
N GLY A 138 -15.40 -35.19 -17.05
CA GLY A 138 -15.22 -36.52 -16.46
C GLY A 138 -14.10 -37.37 -17.06
N GLU A 139 -13.38 -36.91 -18.08
CA GLU A 139 -12.21 -37.61 -18.63
C GLU A 139 -10.92 -37.37 -17.84
N VAL A 140 -10.09 -38.41 -17.72
CA VAL A 140 -8.81 -38.39 -17.01
C VAL A 140 -7.72 -38.87 -17.96
N MET A 141 -6.95 -37.95 -18.53
CA MET A 141 -5.95 -38.18 -19.58
C MET A 141 -4.59 -38.69 -19.06
N GLY A 142 -4.59 -39.49 -17.99
CA GLY A 142 -3.36 -39.98 -17.35
C GLY A 142 -2.69 -41.09 -18.18
N PRO A 143 -1.39 -40.98 -18.52
CA PRO A 143 -0.69 -42.04 -19.23
C PRO A 143 -0.56 -43.29 -18.36
N MET A 144 -0.96 -44.44 -18.91
CA MET A 144 -0.78 -45.74 -18.30
C MET A 144 0.06 -46.66 -19.18
N VAL A 145 0.89 -47.49 -18.56
CA VAL A 145 1.72 -48.49 -19.23
C VAL A 145 1.43 -49.85 -18.63
N ALA A 146 1.29 -50.86 -19.49
CA ALA A 146 1.15 -52.26 -19.11
C ALA A 146 2.31 -53.09 -19.66
N THR A 147 2.68 -54.15 -18.95
CA THR A 147 3.47 -55.24 -19.53
C THR A 147 2.51 -56.30 -20.07
N ILE A 148 2.78 -56.82 -21.27
CA ILE A 148 1.96 -57.85 -21.91
C ILE A 148 2.54 -59.22 -21.57
N ASN A 149 1.72 -60.11 -21.02
CA ASN A 149 2.06 -61.51 -20.76
C ASN A 149 0.90 -62.40 -21.25
N ASP A 150 1.19 -63.40 -22.10
CA ASP A 150 0.21 -64.35 -22.65
C ASP A 150 -1.06 -63.68 -23.23
N GLY A 151 -0.90 -62.59 -23.98
CA GLY A 151 -2.01 -61.85 -24.57
C GLY A 151 -2.86 -61.06 -23.57
N LYS A 152 -2.34 -60.84 -22.34
CA LYS A 152 -2.97 -60.02 -21.29
C LYS A 152 -2.10 -58.84 -20.90
N ALA A 153 -2.70 -57.66 -20.80
CA ALA A 153 -2.03 -56.41 -20.41
C ALA A 153 -2.68 -55.83 -19.14
N ALA A 154 -1.92 -55.74 -18.05
CA ALA A 154 -2.37 -55.09 -16.82
C ALA A 154 -1.76 -53.69 -16.70
N PHE A 155 -2.59 -52.65 -16.82
CA PHE A 155 -2.12 -51.26 -16.86
C PHE A 155 -1.77 -50.70 -15.47
N SER A 156 -0.82 -49.78 -15.43
CA SER A 156 -0.44 -48.99 -14.24
C SER A 156 -0.10 -47.56 -14.66
N HIS A 157 -0.37 -46.58 -13.80
CA HIS A 157 -0.03 -45.17 -14.08
C HIS A 157 1.48 -45.00 -14.23
N ALA A 158 1.88 -44.21 -15.24
CA ALA A 158 3.28 -43.97 -15.55
C ALA A 158 3.77 -42.56 -15.12
N GLY A 159 2.88 -41.59 -14.87
CA GLY A 159 3.23 -40.21 -14.49
C GLY A 159 2.39 -39.65 -13.33
N GLY A 160 2.64 -38.39 -12.96
CA GLY A 160 1.82 -37.63 -12.02
C GLY A 160 0.67 -36.91 -12.71
N LEU A 161 -0.35 -36.51 -11.94
CA LEU A 161 -1.46 -35.67 -12.40
C LEU A 161 -1.52 -34.39 -11.56
N PHE A 162 -1.40 -33.22 -12.20
CA PHE A 162 -1.76 -31.94 -11.59
C PHE A 162 -3.26 -31.75 -11.68
N ALA A 163 -3.90 -31.52 -10.54
CA ALA A 163 -5.32 -31.18 -10.49
C ALA A 163 -5.52 -29.75 -9.98
N PHE A 164 -6.34 -28.97 -10.68
CA PHE A 164 -6.75 -27.64 -10.24
C PHE A 164 -8.24 -27.37 -10.52
N ASP A 165 -8.85 -26.59 -9.63
CA ASP A 165 -10.25 -26.17 -9.75
C ASP A 165 -10.31 -24.75 -10.34
N VAL A 166 -11.17 -24.54 -11.34
CA VAL A 166 -11.45 -23.23 -11.90
C VAL A 166 -12.86 -22.81 -11.53
N GLN A 167 -12.96 -21.69 -10.82
CA GLN A 167 -14.23 -21.06 -10.46
C GLN A 167 -14.45 -19.82 -11.33
N ASN A 168 -15.66 -19.67 -11.89
CA ASN A 168 -16.09 -18.48 -12.63
C ASN A 168 -15.18 -18.12 -13.82
N LEU A 169 -15.15 -18.95 -14.87
CA LEU A 169 -14.32 -18.68 -16.06
C LEU A 169 -14.67 -17.35 -16.75
N PRO A 170 -13.67 -16.55 -17.18
CA PRO A 170 -13.91 -15.36 -17.97
C PRO A 170 -14.72 -15.66 -19.24
N ALA A 171 -15.65 -14.77 -19.60
CA ALA A 171 -16.43 -14.91 -20.83
C ALA A 171 -15.52 -14.96 -22.06
N GLY A 172 -15.82 -15.88 -23.00
CA GLY A 172 -14.98 -16.11 -24.18
C GLY A 172 -13.79 -17.04 -23.96
N THR A 173 -13.58 -17.56 -22.74
CA THR A 173 -12.58 -18.62 -22.49
C THR A 173 -13.06 -19.95 -23.08
N LYS A 174 -12.15 -20.62 -23.78
CA LYS A 174 -12.34 -21.87 -24.52
C LYS A 174 -11.25 -22.91 -24.21
N GLY A 175 -10.29 -22.53 -23.37
CA GLY A 175 -9.20 -23.38 -22.92
C GLY A 175 -8.30 -22.69 -21.90
N PHE A 176 -7.18 -23.33 -21.58
CA PHE A 176 -6.05 -22.70 -20.89
C PHE A 176 -4.70 -23.26 -21.36
N LYS A 177 -3.62 -22.52 -21.12
CA LYS A 177 -2.23 -22.93 -21.30
C LYS A 177 -1.54 -22.94 -19.94
N PHE A 178 -1.09 -24.12 -19.51
CA PHE A 178 -0.30 -24.32 -18.29
C PHE A 178 1.17 -24.36 -18.67
N THR A 179 2.02 -23.60 -17.96
CA THR A 179 3.45 -23.46 -18.26
C THR A 179 4.27 -23.61 -16.96
N THR A 180 5.41 -24.28 -17.00
CA THR A 180 6.39 -24.37 -15.90
C THR A 180 7.66 -23.59 -16.26
N SER A 181 8.46 -23.16 -15.27
CA SER A 181 9.67 -22.36 -15.59
C SER A 181 10.93 -23.18 -15.89
N VAL A 182 11.03 -24.41 -15.37
CA VAL A 182 12.31 -25.17 -15.33
C VAL A 182 12.22 -26.63 -15.75
N ARG A 183 11.03 -27.18 -16.01
CA ARG A 183 10.90 -28.59 -16.42
C ARG A 183 9.95 -28.78 -17.57
N ASP A 184 10.40 -29.55 -18.54
CA ASP A 184 9.54 -30.02 -19.60
C ASP A 184 8.45 -30.96 -19.07
N ILE A 185 7.23 -30.76 -19.57
CA ILE A 185 6.04 -31.50 -19.16
C ILE A 185 5.34 -32.17 -20.36
N THR A 186 5.83 -31.94 -21.58
CA THR A 186 5.32 -32.52 -22.83
C THR A 186 6.49 -33.03 -23.67
N GLY A 187 6.22 -33.92 -24.62
CA GLY A 187 7.24 -34.65 -25.37
C GLY A 187 7.35 -36.11 -24.92
N GLY A 188 8.42 -36.81 -25.34
CA GLY A 188 8.58 -38.23 -25.03
C GLY A 188 9.40 -38.49 -23.77
N PHE A 189 8.84 -39.25 -22.83
CA PHE A 189 9.42 -39.57 -21.52
C PHE A 189 9.73 -41.05 -21.41
N ALA A 190 10.87 -41.41 -20.81
CA ALA A 190 11.25 -42.81 -20.65
C ALA A 190 10.56 -43.42 -19.44
N TYR A 191 9.92 -44.57 -19.65
CA TYR A 191 9.33 -45.37 -18.57
C TYR A 191 10.40 -46.17 -17.81
N GLN A 192 10.34 -46.18 -16.48
CA GLN A 192 11.24 -46.98 -15.63
C GLN A 192 10.50 -48.09 -14.86
N ASN A 193 11.23 -49.14 -14.44
CA ASN A 193 10.70 -50.32 -13.73
C ASN A 193 9.89 -50.02 -12.44
N ALA A 194 9.88 -48.78 -11.95
CA ALA A 194 9.11 -48.33 -10.79
C ALA A 194 7.78 -47.64 -11.13
N GLY A 195 7.36 -47.61 -12.41
CA GLY A 195 6.12 -46.93 -12.81
C GLY A 195 6.25 -45.41 -12.96
N THR A 196 7.47 -44.89 -13.12
CA THR A 196 7.75 -43.45 -13.19
C THR A 196 8.28 -43.02 -14.55
N LEU A 197 7.75 -41.90 -15.06
CA LEU A 197 8.21 -41.19 -16.25
C LEU A 197 9.25 -40.15 -15.86
N ASN A 198 10.48 -40.29 -16.39
CA ASN A 198 11.55 -39.33 -16.24
C ASN A 198 11.89 -38.65 -17.58
N ALA A 199 12.29 -37.38 -17.53
CA ALA A 199 12.67 -36.59 -18.70
C ALA A 199 13.87 -37.19 -19.43
N VAL A 200 13.74 -37.40 -20.75
CA VAL A 200 14.83 -37.80 -21.65
C VAL A 200 14.65 -37.08 -22.99
N GLU A 201 15.74 -36.52 -23.51
CA GLU A 201 15.81 -35.54 -24.60
C GLU A 201 15.06 -35.84 -25.92
N SER A 202 14.92 -34.72 -26.67
CA SER A 202 14.39 -34.46 -28.01
C SER A 202 12.87 -34.14 -28.11
N THR A 203 12.61 -32.86 -28.43
CA THR A 203 11.33 -32.15 -28.63
C THR A 203 10.37 -32.15 -27.45
N SER A 204 10.78 -31.47 -26.38
CA SER A 204 10.01 -31.29 -25.16
C SER A 204 9.65 -29.81 -24.95
N ALA A 205 8.49 -29.53 -24.35
CA ALA A 205 8.09 -28.17 -24.00
C ALA A 205 7.64 -28.07 -22.53
N THR A 206 7.87 -26.90 -21.95
CA THR A 206 7.48 -26.55 -20.58
C THR A 206 6.00 -26.18 -20.44
N TYR A 207 5.21 -26.34 -21.50
CA TYR A 207 3.79 -25.98 -21.47
C TYR A 207 2.89 -27.04 -22.10
N VAL A 208 1.63 -27.02 -21.68
CA VAL A 208 0.52 -27.78 -22.27
C VAL A 208 -0.67 -26.85 -22.46
N THR A 209 -1.42 -27.07 -23.53
CA THR A 209 -2.66 -26.34 -23.83
C THR A 209 -3.84 -27.29 -23.73
N MET A 210 -4.92 -26.91 -23.05
CA MET A 210 -6.15 -27.69 -22.98
C MET A 210 -7.32 -26.85 -23.47
N SER A 211 -8.13 -27.36 -24.38
CA SER A 211 -9.36 -26.72 -24.88
C SER A 211 -10.60 -27.47 -24.40
N PHE A 212 -11.73 -26.79 -24.18
CA PHE A 212 -13.00 -27.40 -23.78
C PHE A 212 -14.19 -26.78 -24.55
N ASP A 213 -15.28 -27.55 -24.73
CA ASP A 213 -16.50 -27.07 -25.37
C ASP A 213 -17.23 -26.05 -24.47
N PRO A 214 -17.57 -24.84 -24.98
CA PRO A 214 -18.37 -23.86 -24.26
C PRO A 214 -19.73 -24.35 -23.74
N LEU A 215 -20.31 -25.36 -24.38
CA LEU A 215 -21.61 -25.92 -24.02
C LEU A 215 -21.52 -26.79 -22.77
N GLN A 216 -20.33 -27.26 -22.40
CA GLN A 216 -20.07 -28.00 -21.16
C GLN A 216 -19.70 -27.11 -19.95
N LYS A 217 -19.96 -25.80 -20.04
CA LYS A 217 -19.63 -24.84 -18.96
C LYS A 217 -20.48 -25.07 -17.69
N THR A 218 -19.83 -25.50 -16.62
CA THR A 218 -20.37 -25.46 -15.24
C THR A 218 -19.63 -24.41 -14.40
N SER A 219 -20.20 -23.99 -13.26
CA SER A 219 -19.63 -22.96 -12.39
C SER A 219 -18.31 -23.39 -11.72
N ASN A 220 -18.02 -24.70 -11.67
CA ASN A 220 -16.83 -25.30 -11.09
C ASN A 220 -16.29 -26.39 -12.02
N MET A 221 -15.22 -26.09 -12.77
CA MET A 221 -14.56 -27.07 -13.63
C MET A 221 -13.26 -27.56 -12.99
N LYS A 222 -12.99 -28.86 -13.05
CA LYS A 222 -11.76 -29.48 -12.52
C LYS A 222 -10.95 -30.05 -13.68
N PHE A 223 -9.69 -29.64 -13.77
CA PHE A 223 -8.80 -30.03 -14.86
C PHE A 223 -7.66 -30.90 -14.34
N TYR A 224 -7.22 -31.84 -15.17
CA TYR A 224 -6.13 -32.76 -14.89
C TYR A 224 -5.05 -32.64 -15.97
N ILE A 225 -3.82 -32.34 -15.57
CA ILE A 225 -2.67 -32.26 -16.48
C ILE A 225 -1.71 -33.41 -16.17
N PRO A 226 -1.44 -34.31 -17.13
CA PRO A 226 -0.41 -35.32 -16.95
C PRO A 226 0.97 -34.66 -16.96
N VAL A 227 1.80 -35.00 -15.97
CA VAL A 227 3.17 -34.51 -15.87
C VAL A 227 4.14 -35.65 -15.52
N PRO A 228 5.42 -35.54 -15.91
CA PRO A 228 6.47 -36.42 -15.42
C PRO A 228 6.63 -36.33 -13.90
N THR A 229 7.23 -37.34 -13.27
CA THR A 229 7.59 -37.25 -11.84
C THR A 229 8.75 -36.27 -11.64
N GLY A 230 8.68 -35.35 -10.68
CA GLY A 230 9.72 -34.35 -10.40
C GLY A 230 9.28 -33.13 -9.57
N SER A 231 10.24 -32.28 -9.20
CA SER A 231 9.97 -31.02 -8.46
C SER A 231 9.71 -29.82 -9.37
N TYR A 232 8.59 -29.12 -9.19
CA TYR A 232 8.15 -27.98 -10.00
C TYR A 232 8.11 -26.70 -9.14
N PRO A 233 9.16 -25.86 -9.17
CA PRO A 233 9.28 -24.72 -8.25
C PRO A 233 8.31 -23.56 -8.54
N ASP A 234 7.67 -23.53 -9.70
CA ASP A 234 6.69 -22.53 -10.13
C ASP A 234 5.99 -22.97 -11.43
N PHE A 235 4.81 -22.39 -11.65
CA PHE A 235 4.04 -22.56 -12.88
C PHE A 235 3.06 -21.39 -13.09
N THR A 236 2.61 -21.22 -14.34
CA THR A 236 1.71 -20.17 -14.80
C THR A 236 0.53 -20.80 -15.54
N ILE A 237 -0.68 -20.28 -15.33
CA ILE A 237 -1.89 -20.67 -16.09
C ILE A 237 -2.42 -19.46 -16.85
N HIS A 238 -2.56 -19.59 -18.16
CA HIS A 238 -3.20 -18.61 -19.04
C HIS A 238 -4.57 -19.15 -19.46
N TYR A 239 -5.66 -18.42 -19.25
CA TYR A 239 -6.94 -18.72 -19.91
C TYR A 239 -6.83 -18.35 -21.38
N ILE A 240 -7.37 -19.12 -22.31
CA ILE A 240 -7.26 -18.83 -23.76
C ILE A 240 -8.61 -18.96 -24.50
N ASN A 241 -8.75 -18.29 -25.63
CA ASN A 241 -9.92 -18.39 -26.52
C ASN A 241 -9.71 -19.39 -27.68
N ASP A 242 -10.63 -19.43 -28.66
CA ASP A 242 -10.61 -20.33 -29.83
C ASP A 242 -9.33 -20.23 -30.70
N SER A 243 -8.50 -19.21 -30.50
CA SER A 243 -7.24 -18.97 -31.23
C SER A 243 -5.98 -19.13 -30.36
N ASN A 244 -6.08 -19.79 -29.20
CA ASN A 244 -5.02 -19.88 -28.18
C ASN A 244 -4.52 -18.51 -27.66
N VAL A 245 -5.33 -17.46 -27.80
CA VAL A 245 -4.97 -16.11 -27.34
C VAL A 245 -5.29 -15.98 -25.84
N PRO A 246 -4.33 -15.54 -25.00
CA PRO A 246 -4.56 -15.34 -23.57
C PRO A 246 -5.70 -14.35 -23.29
N VAL A 247 -6.64 -14.76 -22.45
CA VAL A 247 -7.78 -13.98 -21.95
C VAL A 247 -7.47 -13.40 -20.56
N LYS A 248 -6.67 -14.09 -19.72
CA LYS A 248 -6.16 -13.65 -18.39
C LYS A 248 -5.00 -14.55 -17.91
N MET A 249 -4.15 -14.09 -16.96
CA MET A 249 -2.95 -14.79 -16.44
C MET A 249 -2.93 -14.88 -14.90
N ARG A 250 -2.36 -15.95 -14.33
CA ARG A 250 -2.04 -16.08 -12.88
C ARG A 250 -0.72 -16.84 -12.65
N GLU A 251 0.07 -16.40 -11.66
CA GLU A 251 1.30 -17.07 -11.16
C GLU A 251 1.06 -17.86 -9.85
N SER A 252 1.85 -18.90 -9.61
CA SER A 252 1.74 -19.82 -8.46
C SER A 252 3.11 -20.15 -7.79
N LYS A 253 3.10 -20.60 -6.52
CA LYS A 253 4.29 -21.01 -5.70
C LYS A 253 4.64 -22.51 -5.83
N SER A 254 5.86 -22.86 -5.40
CA SER A 254 6.57 -24.16 -5.56
C SER A 254 5.86 -25.42 -5.07
N ILE A 255 5.93 -26.51 -5.85
CA ILE A 255 5.32 -27.81 -5.56
C ILE A 255 6.23 -28.99 -5.96
N ASN A 256 6.34 -30.01 -5.11
CA ASN A 256 7.09 -31.24 -5.39
C ASN A 256 6.16 -32.41 -5.79
N VAL A 257 6.42 -33.09 -6.92
CA VAL A 257 5.72 -34.32 -7.34
C VAL A 257 6.69 -35.50 -7.20
N ILE A 258 6.50 -36.35 -6.18
CA ILE A 258 7.52 -37.31 -5.74
C ILE A 258 7.12 -38.79 -5.99
N GLU A 259 5.86 -39.09 -6.31
CA GLU A 259 5.37 -40.43 -6.71
C GLU A 259 4.32 -40.34 -7.84
N ALA A 260 3.99 -41.47 -8.50
CA ALA A 260 2.84 -41.57 -9.39
C ALA A 260 1.54 -41.37 -8.58
N GLY A 261 1.11 -40.11 -8.45
CA GLY A 261 -0.08 -39.72 -7.72
C GLY A 261 -0.48 -38.26 -7.92
N THR A 262 -1.68 -37.90 -7.48
CA THR A 262 -2.27 -36.57 -7.67
C THR A 262 -1.62 -35.56 -6.74
N VAL A 263 -1.18 -34.44 -7.31
CA VAL A 263 -0.79 -33.25 -6.55
C VAL A 263 -1.93 -32.23 -6.66
N LYS A 264 -2.57 -31.97 -5.52
CA LYS A 264 -3.74 -31.07 -5.42
C LYS A 264 -3.28 -29.61 -5.31
N VAL A 265 -3.70 -28.77 -6.25
CA VAL A 265 -3.51 -27.33 -6.21
C VAL A 265 -4.83 -26.61 -5.91
N PHE A 266 -4.73 -25.52 -5.15
CA PHE A 266 -5.78 -24.61 -4.70
C PHE A 266 -6.75 -24.16 -5.80
N SER A 267 -7.96 -23.76 -5.37
CA SER A 267 -8.95 -23.11 -6.24
C SER A 267 -8.38 -21.86 -6.91
N VAL A 268 -8.54 -21.78 -8.22
CA VAL A 268 -8.17 -20.63 -9.02
C VAL A 268 -9.43 -19.83 -9.32
N SER A 269 -9.65 -18.75 -8.56
CA SER A 269 -10.53 -17.68 -9.03
C SER A 269 -9.74 -16.81 -9.99
N ALA A 270 -10.38 -16.36 -11.06
CA ALA A 270 -9.72 -15.55 -12.07
C ALA A 270 -9.32 -14.16 -11.55
N ASP A 271 -9.70 -13.69 -10.37
CA ASP A 271 -9.83 -12.26 -10.04
C ASP A 271 -8.75 -11.58 -9.17
N GLY A 272 -7.56 -12.15 -9.00
CA GLY A 272 -6.48 -11.49 -8.22
C GLY A 272 -5.64 -10.50 -9.04
N GLY A 273 -5.40 -9.29 -8.52
CA GLY A 273 -4.43 -8.33 -9.09
C GLY A 273 -4.67 -6.85 -8.74
N ALA A 274 -5.87 -6.32 -9.02
CA ALA A 274 -6.27 -4.97 -8.64
C ALA A 274 -7.79 -4.80 -8.81
N TRP A 275 -8.45 -4.17 -7.84
CA TRP A 275 -9.86 -3.80 -7.89
C TRP A 275 -10.00 -2.28 -8.04
N TYR A 276 -10.97 -1.85 -8.81
CA TYR A 276 -11.28 -0.46 -9.06
C TYR A 276 -12.71 -0.17 -8.60
N VAL A 277 -12.84 0.83 -7.73
CA VAL A 277 -14.07 1.11 -6.99
C VAL A 277 -14.41 2.59 -7.08
N THR A 278 -15.63 2.91 -7.48
CA THR A 278 -16.17 4.29 -7.48
C THR A 278 -17.43 4.35 -6.64
N ALA A 279 -17.79 5.52 -6.10
CA ALA A 279 -19.00 5.67 -5.27
C ALA A 279 -20.28 5.29 -6.03
N ASN A 280 -20.30 5.51 -7.35
CA ASN A 280 -21.38 5.13 -8.25
C ASN A 280 -21.10 3.83 -9.04
N GLY A 281 -20.14 3.00 -8.57
CA GLY A 281 -19.79 1.75 -9.22
C GLY A 281 -20.93 0.73 -9.18
N SER A 282 -21.03 -0.15 -10.18
CA SER A 282 -22.10 -1.14 -10.23
C SER A 282 -21.67 -2.47 -9.61
N ALA A 283 -22.51 -3.07 -8.75
CA ALA A 283 -22.29 -4.41 -8.23
C ALA A 283 -22.30 -5.50 -9.33
N SER A 284 -22.83 -5.21 -10.52
CA SER A 284 -22.71 -6.10 -11.69
C SER A 284 -21.39 -5.97 -12.43
N ALA A 285 -20.67 -4.85 -12.28
CA ALA A 285 -19.41 -4.59 -12.96
C ALA A 285 -18.26 -5.47 -12.42
N ASN A 286 -17.28 -5.80 -13.24
CA ASN A 286 -16.22 -6.74 -12.86
C ASN A 286 -15.17 -6.14 -11.92
N GLY A 287 -15.08 -4.82 -11.79
CA GLY A 287 -14.13 -4.15 -10.89
C GLY A 287 -12.68 -4.19 -11.35
N LEU A 288 -12.39 -4.57 -12.61
CA LEU A 288 -11.01 -4.78 -13.09
C LEU A 288 -10.41 -3.55 -13.81
N SER A 289 -11.16 -2.45 -13.89
CA SER A 289 -10.72 -1.16 -14.46
C SER A 289 -11.63 -0.04 -13.99
N TRP A 290 -11.18 1.22 -14.06
CA TRP A 290 -12.02 2.39 -13.75
C TRP A 290 -13.31 2.45 -14.59
N ALA A 291 -13.26 2.07 -15.87
CA ALA A 291 -14.45 2.02 -16.74
C ALA A 291 -15.48 0.96 -16.32
N ASN A 292 -15.04 -0.07 -15.59
CA ASN A 292 -15.90 -1.14 -15.07
C ASN A 292 -15.81 -1.19 -13.54
N ALA A 293 -15.71 -0.03 -12.89
CA ALA A 293 -15.56 0.05 -11.45
C ALA A 293 -16.77 -0.57 -10.74
N THR A 294 -16.49 -1.33 -9.69
CA THR A 294 -17.49 -2.02 -8.88
C THR A 294 -17.78 -1.25 -7.59
N THR A 295 -18.76 -1.70 -6.79
CA THR A 295 -18.96 -1.23 -5.42
C THR A 295 -17.85 -1.72 -4.48
N LEU A 296 -17.58 -0.97 -3.41
CA LEU A 296 -16.60 -1.35 -2.39
C LEU A 296 -17.00 -2.67 -1.70
N THR A 297 -18.28 -2.83 -1.38
CA THR A 297 -18.85 -4.06 -0.80
C THR A 297 -18.47 -5.29 -1.63
N LYS A 298 -18.68 -5.22 -2.96
CA LYS A 298 -18.35 -6.34 -3.84
C LYS A 298 -16.85 -6.59 -3.90
N ALA A 299 -16.03 -5.54 -4.05
CA ALA A 299 -14.57 -5.69 -4.10
C ALA A 299 -14.05 -6.37 -2.83
N LEU A 300 -14.45 -5.91 -1.64
CA LEU A 300 -14.07 -6.53 -0.36
C LEU A 300 -14.51 -7.99 -0.25
N SER A 301 -15.71 -8.33 -0.74
CA SER A 301 -16.22 -9.72 -0.71
C SER A 301 -15.49 -10.69 -1.64
N LYS A 302 -14.78 -10.18 -2.65
CA LYS A 302 -14.11 -10.98 -3.68
C LYS A 302 -12.59 -10.94 -3.61
N ALA A 303 -12.03 -9.91 -2.98
CA ALA A 303 -10.61 -9.75 -2.81
C ALA A 303 -9.96 -10.96 -2.12
N GLN A 304 -8.71 -11.20 -2.48
CA GLN A 304 -7.85 -12.22 -1.92
C GLN A 304 -6.68 -11.58 -1.17
N ASP A 305 -6.00 -12.36 -0.34
CA ASP A 305 -4.78 -11.89 0.32
C ASP A 305 -3.75 -11.43 -0.72
N GLY A 306 -3.21 -10.22 -0.56
CA GLY A 306 -2.28 -9.57 -1.49
C GLY A 306 -2.91 -8.64 -2.52
N ASP A 307 -4.23 -8.63 -2.68
CA ASP A 307 -4.91 -7.74 -3.64
C ASP A 307 -4.78 -6.26 -3.27
N VAL A 308 -4.80 -5.40 -4.29
CA VAL A 308 -4.90 -3.94 -4.17
C VAL A 308 -6.30 -3.48 -4.58
N ILE A 309 -6.92 -2.59 -3.82
CA ILE A 309 -8.20 -1.98 -4.14
C ILE A 309 -8.01 -0.46 -4.24
N HIS A 310 -8.21 0.09 -5.43
CA HIS A 310 -8.16 1.50 -5.75
C HIS A 310 -9.55 2.11 -5.65
N VAL A 311 -9.69 3.18 -4.88
CA VAL A 311 -10.98 3.78 -4.54
C VAL A 311 -11.03 5.24 -4.97
N GLY A 312 -11.97 5.56 -5.86
CA GLY A 312 -12.28 6.92 -6.30
C GLY A 312 -12.80 7.81 -5.19
N ALA A 313 -12.74 9.12 -5.41
CA ALA A 313 -13.33 10.11 -4.51
C ALA A 313 -14.84 9.91 -4.42
N GLY A 314 -15.39 10.19 -3.25
CA GLY A 314 -16.80 10.02 -2.94
C GLY A 314 -17.03 9.39 -1.57
N THR A 315 -18.30 9.27 -1.22
CA THR A 315 -18.75 8.73 0.07
C THR A 315 -19.28 7.31 -0.10
N TYR A 316 -18.78 6.39 0.72
CA TYR A 316 -19.12 4.98 0.72
C TYR A 316 -19.74 4.61 2.07
N VAL A 317 -20.90 3.95 2.06
CA VAL A 317 -21.65 3.54 3.25
C VAL A 317 -21.70 2.01 3.32
N PRO A 318 -21.49 1.38 4.48
CA PRO A 318 -21.48 -0.07 4.58
C PRO A 318 -22.88 -0.68 4.35
N GLU A 319 -22.92 -1.75 3.57
CA GLU A 319 -24.17 -2.46 3.22
C GLU A 319 -24.27 -3.84 3.90
N THR A 320 -23.14 -4.38 4.36
CA THR A 320 -23.02 -5.76 4.86
C THR A 320 -23.09 -5.80 6.38
N TYR A 321 -23.92 -6.71 6.90
CA TYR A 321 -24.00 -7.01 8.32
C TYR A 321 -22.74 -7.73 8.81
N ILE A 322 -22.32 -7.43 10.03
CA ILE A 322 -21.25 -8.13 10.71
C ILE A 322 -21.62 -9.61 10.88
N THR A 323 -20.66 -10.50 10.64
CA THR A 323 -20.76 -11.94 10.89
C THR A 323 -19.67 -12.33 11.89
N GLY A 324 -20.04 -13.11 12.92
CA GLY A 324 -19.14 -13.55 13.98
C GLY A 324 -19.87 -14.36 15.05
N TYR A 325 -19.22 -14.59 16.19
CA TYR A 325 -19.87 -15.27 17.32
C TYR A 325 -20.46 -14.24 18.28
N ALA A 326 -21.77 -14.29 18.48
CA ALA A 326 -22.44 -13.39 19.41
C ALA A 326 -21.91 -13.62 20.84
N VAL A 327 -21.77 -12.55 21.60
CA VAL A 327 -21.32 -12.57 23.00
C VAL A 327 -22.40 -11.96 23.87
N THR A 328 -22.94 -12.76 24.80
CA THR A 328 -23.99 -12.37 25.74
C THR A 328 -23.51 -12.62 27.16
N ASP A 329 -23.51 -11.60 28.01
CA ASP A 329 -23.03 -11.67 29.40
C ASP A 329 -21.64 -12.32 29.53
N GLY A 330 -20.74 -12.03 28.59
CA GLY A 330 -19.38 -12.58 28.54
C GLY A 330 -19.27 -14.01 28.01
N THR A 331 -20.39 -14.67 27.69
CA THR A 331 -20.41 -16.01 27.10
C THR A 331 -20.42 -15.90 25.58
N VAL A 332 -19.45 -16.55 24.93
CA VAL A 332 -19.36 -16.62 23.46
C VAL A 332 -20.29 -17.74 22.98
N ALA A 333 -21.13 -17.47 22.00
CA ALA A 333 -21.97 -18.49 21.37
C ALA A 333 -21.12 -19.58 20.72
N ASP A 334 -21.59 -20.83 20.73
CA ASP A 334 -20.90 -21.98 20.12
C ASP A 334 -20.94 -21.94 18.58
N THR A 335 -21.84 -21.14 18.00
CA THR A 335 -22.06 -21.03 16.55
C THR A 335 -21.93 -19.59 16.06
N GLU A 336 -21.36 -19.45 14.88
CA GLU A 336 -21.28 -18.17 14.17
C GLU A 336 -22.67 -17.75 13.71
N SER A 337 -22.99 -16.46 13.83
CA SER A 337 -24.23 -15.86 13.35
C SER A 337 -23.96 -14.53 12.65
N THR A 338 -24.97 -14.01 11.94
CA THR A 338 -24.90 -12.70 11.27
C THR A 338 -25.85 -11.75 11.96
N ALA A 339 -25.40 -10.51 12.17
CA ALA A 339 -26.21 -9.48 12.78
C ALA A 339 -27.47 -9.19 11.93
N THR A 340 -28.56 -8.84 12.60
CA THR A 340 -29.85 -8.53 11.94
C THR A 340 -30.20 -7.05 12.02
N SER A 341 -29.67 -6.34 13.01
CA SER A 341 -29.89 -4.92 13.24
C SER A 341 -29.06 -4.06 12.27
N ALA A 342 -29.69 -3.06 11.68
CA ALA A 342 -29.12 -2.25 10.58
C ALA A 342 -27.88 -1.42 10.99
N ASP A 343 -27.71 -1.23 12.28
CA ASP A 343 -26.59 -0.58 12.95
C ASP A 343 -25.29 -1.40 13.00
N HIS A 344 -25.40 -2.72 12.86
CA HIS A 344 -24.26 -3.63 12.78
C HIS A 344 -23.77 -3.82 11.34
N LYS A 345 -23.87 -2.79 10.50
CA LYS A 345 -23.28 -2.79 9.14
C LYS A 345 -21.92 -2.13 9.15
N ALA A 346 -20.91 -2.80 8.62
CA ALA A 346 -19.53 -2.31 8.56
C ALA A 346 -18.79 -2.78 7.30
N PHE A 347 -17.73 -2.05 6.92
CA PHE A 347 -16.74 -2.54 5.96
C PHE A 347 -15.80 -3.53 6.66
N VAL A 348 -16.11 -4.82 6.57
CA VAL A 348 -15.30 -5.88 7.18
C VAL A 348 -14.18 -6.31 6.23
N ILE A 349 -12.93 -6.07 6.62
CA ILE A 349 -11.72 -6.45 5.90
C ILE A 349 -11.14 -7.70 6.55
N SER A 350 -11.41 -8.86 5.95
CA SER A 350 -10.96 -10.18 6.45
C SER A 350 -9.76 -10.75 5.68
N LYS A 351 -9.22 -9.99 4.73
CA LYS A 351 -8.11 -10.37 3.83
C LYS A 351 -6.95 -9.42 3.98
N ALA A 352 -5.72 -9.91 3.83
CA ALA A 352 -4.50 -9.11 3.89
C ALA A 352 -4.32 -8.29 2.60
N ILE A 353 -5.11 -7.22 2.43
CA ILE A 353 -5.18 -6.39 1.22
C ILE A 353 -4.55 -5.01 1.42
N THR A 354 -4.28 -4.33 0.30
CA THR A 354 -3.98 -2.91 0.26
C THR A 354 -5.18 -2.13 -0.27
N LEU A 355 -5.66 -1.13 0.46
CA LEU A 355 -6.80 -0.30 0.10
C LEU A 355 -6.33 1.16 0.01
N ILE A 356 -6.55 1.81 -1.14
CA ILE A 356 -5.98 3.12 -1.46
C ILE A 356 -7.07 4.08 -1.94
N GLY A 357 -7.30 5.16 -1.20
CA GLY A 357 -8.17 6.28 -1.54
C GLY A 357 -7.38 7.45 -2.11
N GLY A 358 -8.07 8.49 -2.60
CA GLY A 358 -7.45 9.66 -3.22
C GLY A 358 -7.44 9.66 -4.75
N TYR A 359 -8.13 8.73 -5.40
CA TYR A 359 -8.30 8.75 -6.86
C TYR A 359 -9.45 9.69 -7.27
N PRO A 360 -9.46 10.25 -8.49
CA PRO A 360 -10.60 11.02 -8.99
C PRO A 360 -11.92 10.24 -8.91
N ALA A 361 -13.05 10.93 -8.74
CA ALA A 361 -14.36 10.29 -8.58
C ALA A 361 -14.76 9.37 -9.76
N ALA A 362 -14.36 9.74 -10.98
CA ALA A 362 -14.57 8.93 -12.19
C ALA A 362 -13.49 7.84 -12.41
N GLY A 363 -12.52 7.74 -11.49
CA GLY A 363 -11.31 6.95 -11.69
C GLY A 363 -10.25 7.67 -12.53
N GLY A 364 -9.04 7.11 -12.57
CA GLY A 364 -7.91 7.65 -13.32
C GLY A 364 -6.59 7.58 -12.54
N ASN A 365 -5.67 8.47 -12.88
CA ASN A 365 -4.39 8.59 -12.17
C ASN A 365 -4.57 9.33 -10.85
N MET A 366 -3.77 8.97 -9.84
CA MET A 366 -3.71 9.68 -8.57
C MET A 366 -2.88 10.94 -8.69
N THR A 367 -3.52 12.03 -9.12
CA THR A 367 -2.95 13.38 -9.15
C THR A 367 -3.63 14.20 -8.05
N ALA A 368 -2.86 14.70 -7.08
CA ALA A 368 -3.35 15.47 -5.92
C ALA A 368 -4.41 14.71 -5.07
N PRO A 369 -4.02 13.64 -4.35
CA PRO A 369 -4.96 12.83 -3.55
C PRO A 369 -5.76 13.64 -2.51
N GLU A 370 -5.18 14.70 -1.95
CA GLU A 370 -5.83 15.63 -1.03
C GLU A 370 -7.03 16.38 -1.64
N SER A 371 -7.05 16.55 -2.98
CA SER A 371 -8.17 17.16 -3.71
C SER A 371 -9.28 16.15 -4.04
N ASN A 372 -9.06 14.87 -3.74
CA ASN A 372 -9.93 13.76 -4.12
C ASN A 372 -10.38 12.98 -2.87
N PRO A 373 -11.22 13.58 -2.00
CA PRO A 373 -11.59 12.96 -0.72
C PRO A 373 -12.35 11.65 -0.93
N THR A 374 -11.81 10.56 -0.39
CA THR A 374 -12.44 9.25 -0.34
C THR A 374 -12.93 8.99 1.09
N ILE A 375 -14.25 8.90 1.28
CA ILE A 375 -14.88 8.93 2.60
C ILE A 375 -15.58 7.60 2.88
N LEU A 376 -15.20 6.92 3.95
CA LEU A 376 -15.93 5.78 4.52
C LEU A 376 -16.84 6.31 5.62
N SER A 377 -18.16 6.26 5.41
CA SER A 377 -19.14 6.86 6.31
C SER A 377 -20.07 5.83 6.91
N GLY A 378 -20.23 5.85 8.24
CA GLY A 378 -21.28 5.10 8.94
C GLY A 378 -22.68 5.69 8.77
N ASN A 379 -22.80 6.84 8.08
CA ASN A 379 -24.04 7.58 7.83
C ASN A 379 -24.88 7.88 9.10
N ASN A 380 -24.23 7.96 10.25
CA ASN A 380 -24.82 8.08 11.59
C ASN A 380 -25.80 6.95 11.94
N THR A 381 -25.68 5.81 11.26
CA THR A 381 -26.50 4.62 11.51
C THR A 381 -25.69 3.44 12.00
N SER A 382 -24.40 3.38 11.65
CA SER A 382 -23.52 2.29 12.05
C SER A 382 -22.69 2.63 13.27
N ASP A 383 -22.59 1.67 14.18
CA ASP A 383 -21.70 1.74 15.35
C ASP A 383 -20.22 1.57 14.98
N HIS A 384 -19.96 0.78 13.93
CA HIS A 384 -18.64 0.56 13.37
C HIS A 384 -18.64 0.89 11.88
N VAL A 385 -17.66 1.64 11.41
CA VAL A 385 -17.53 1.94 9.97
C VAL A 385 -16.62 0.92 9.30
N VAL A 386 -15.45 0.68 9.86
CA VAL A 386 -14.43 -0.23 9.32
C VAL A 386 -13.98 -1.22 10.39
N ILE A 387 -13.97 -2.51 10.06
CA ILE A 387 -13.45 -3.57 10.93
C ILE A 387 -12.38 -4.34 10.16
N VAL A 388 -11.15 -4.29 10.65
CA VAL A 388 -10.02 -5.06 10.11
C VAL A 388 -9.79 -6.30 10.99
N ALA A 389 -9.98 -7.47 10.39
CA ALA A 389 -9.91 -8.76 11.07
C ALA A 389 -9.20 -9.82 10.21
N ALA A 390 -8.27 -9.39 9.34
CA ALA A 390 -7.44 -10.31 8.57
C ALA A 390 -6.44 -11.03 9.50
N PRO A 391 -6.31 -12.36 9.45
CA PRO A 391 -5.39 -13.08 10.32
C PRO A 391 -3.93 -12.69 10.07
N LYS A 392 -3.16 -12.42 11.14
CA LYS A 392 -1.74 -11.98 11.05
C LYS A 392 -0.87 -12.86 10.13
N ALA A 393 -1.10 -14.17 10.13
CA ALA A 393 -0.37 -15.12 9.28
C ALA A 393 -0.55 -14.91 7.76
N LYS A 394 -1.53 -14.08 7.36
CA LYS A 394 -1.78 -13.73 5.96
C LYS A 394 -1.01 -12.49 5.50
N GLY A 395 -0.46 -11.72 6.43
CA GLY A 395 0.27 -10.48 6.17
C GLY A 395 -0.47 -9.25 6.67
N THR A 396 0.10 -8.09 6.36
CA THR A 396 -0.36 -6.78 6.82
C THR A 396 -1.44 -6.20 5.92
N VAL A 397 -2.54 -5.74 6.51
CA VAL A 397 -3.54 -4.90 5.84
C VAL A 397 -3.03 -3.47 5.78
N LYS A 398 -3.11 -2.82 4.62
CA LYS A 398 -2.63 -1.45 4.42
C LYS A 398 -3.77 -0.55 3.95
N LEU A 399 -4.03 0.55 4.65
CA LEU A 399 -5.00 1.56 4.24
C LEU A 399 -4.32 2.92 4.13
N SER A 400 -4.60 3.64 3.03
CA SER A 400 -4.12 5.00 2.85
C SER A 400 -5.12 5.92 2.15
N GLY A 401 -5.20 7.18 2.60
CA GLY A 401 -5.91 8.25 1.90
C GLY A 401 -7.43 8.24 2.08
N PHE A 402 -7.93 7.83 3.24
CA PHE A 402 -9.37 7.82 3.55
C PHE A 402 -9.72 8.74 4.72
N THR A 403 -10.92 9.31 4.64
CA THR A 403 -11.63 9.88 5.80
C THR A 403 -12.63 8.86 6.34
N VAL A 404 -12.64 8.60 7.64
CA VAL A 404 -13.61 7.74 8.33
C VAL A 404 -14.46 8.58 9.27
N THR A 405 -15.78 8.60 9.04
CA THR A 405 -16.71 9.52 9.71
C THR A 405 -18.10 8.90 9.93
N GLY A 406 -18.92 9.54 10.77
CA GLY A 406 -20.34 9.23 10.86
C GLY A 406 -20.64 7.89 11.53
N ALA A 407 -19.75 7.38 12.38
CA ALA A 407 -20.12 6.34 13.34
C ALA A 407 -21.01 6.95 14.44
N ALA A 408 -22.09 6.28 14.83
CA ALA A 408 -23.02 6.77 15.83
C ALA A 408 -23.49 5.67 16.78
N SER A 409 -23.50 5.95 18.09
CA SER A 409 -24.13 5.08 19.11
C SER A 409 -25.58 4.82 18.79
N VAL A 410 -25.94 3.54 18.71
CA VAL A 410 -27.31 3.05 18.53
C VAL A 410 -27.74 2.17 19.71
N SER A 411 -29.05 2.12 20.00
CA SER A 411 -29.57 1.45 21.19
C SER A 411 -29.61 -0.07 21.06
N GLY A 412 -28.94 -0.80 21.96
CA GLY A 412 -29.11 -2.25 22.17
C GLY A 412 -27.98 -3.15 21.65
N THR A 413 -26.73 -2.81 21.94
CA THR A 413 -25.57 -3.47 21.30
C THR A 413 -25.39 -4.91 21.76
N THR A 414 -25.24 -5.80 20.77
CA THR A 414 -24.78 -7.17 20.97
C THR A 414 -23.29 -7.18 20.66
N SER A 415 -22.50 -7.73 21.57
CA SER A 415 -21.06 -7.86 21.40
C SER A 415 -20.74 -9.01 20.42
N TRP A 416 -19.70 -8.86 19.60
CA TRP A 416 -19.35 -9.85 18.57
C TRP A 416 -17.89 -10.30 18.73
N ARG A 417 -17.63 -11.60 18.65
CA ARG A 417 -16.28 -12.13 18.56
C ARG A 417 -15.92 -12.41 17.11
N ILE A 418 -14.89 -11.72 16.62
CA ILE A 418 -14.39 -11.77 15.25
C ILE A 418 -12.88 -12.04 15.31
N ASN A 419 -12.39 -13.01 14.54
CA ASN A 419 -10.95 -13.37 14.50
C ASN A 419 -10.34 -13.62 15.90
N ASN A 420 -11.09 -14.32 16.77
CA ASN A 420 -10.75 -14.61 18.17
C ASN A 420 -10.64 -13.41 19.12
N THR A 421 -11.05 -12.22 18.69
CA THR A 421 -11.10 -11.04 19.54
C THR A 421 -12.54 -10.57 19.69
N THR A 422 -12.92 -10.27 20.92
CA THR A 422 -14.25 -9.76 21.21
C THR A 422 -14.30 -8.26 20.94
N LEU A 423 -15.08 -7.88 19.94
CA LEU A 423 -15.63 -6.55 19.77
C LEU A 423 -16.79 -6.41 20.78
N ALA A 424 -16.44 -6.31 22.06
CA ALA A 424 -17.37 -5.93 23.11
C ALA A 424 -17.85 -4.51 22.82
N ASP A 425 -19.08 -4.08 23.20
CA ASP A 425 -19.74 -2.75 23.20
C ASP A 425 -18.93 -1.45 22.91
N HIS A 426 -17.93 -1.52 22.04
CA HIS A 426 -16.84 -0.57 21.81
C HIS A 426 -16.89 -0.20 20.35
N SER A 427 -17.83 0.68 20.04
CA SER A 427 -18.13 1.22 18.73
C SER A 427 -17.02 2.13 18.20
N GLY A 428 -15.85 1.55 17.93
CA GLY A 428 -14.84 2.25 17.17
C GLY A 428 -15.32 2.47 15.76
N ALA A 429 -15.26 3.72 15.28
CA ALA A 429 -15.45 4.00 13.85
C ALA A 429 -14.46 3.14 13.02
N PHE A 430 -13.27 2.91 13.56
CA PHE A 430 -12.26 2.01 13.03
C PHE A 430 -11.82 0.95 14.06
N CYS A 431 -11.96 -0.33 13.74
CA CYS A 431 -11.57 -1.44 14.63
C CYS A 431 -10.47 -2.32 14.02
N ALA A 432 -9.45 -2.67 14.82
CA ALA A 432 -8.40 -3.63 14.46
C ALA A 432 -8.39 -4.81 15.43
N LEU A 433 -8.67 -6.02 14.94
CA LEU A 433 -8.95 -7.20 15.75
C LEU A 433 -8.00 -8.35 15.38
N ASN A 434 -7.02 -8.61 16.25
CA ASN A 434 -6.00 -9.66 16.08
C ASN A 434 -5.36 -9.69 14.68
N THR A 435 -4.92 -8.52 14.22
CA THR A 435 -4.45 -8.29 12.85
C THR A 435 -3.13 -7.51 12.84
N ASP A 436 -2.47 -7.50 11.68
CA ASP A 436 -1.34 -6.60 11.41
C ASP A 436 -1.85 -5.50 10.46
N LEU A 437 -1.77 -4.25 10.89
CA LEU A 437 -2.39 -3.10 10.23
C LEU A 437 -1.39 -1.96 10.06
N ALA A 438 -1.33 -1.39 8.86
CA ALA A 438 -0.66 -0.13 8.58
C ALA A 438 -1.66 0.91 8.07
N LEU A 439 -1.71 2.05 8.77
CA LEU A 439 -2.51 3.23 8.42
C LEU A 439 -1.58 4.38 8.03
N GLU A 440 -1.81 4.96 6.85
CA GLU A 440 -1.05 6.10 6.36
C GLU A 440 -1.98 7.18 5.80
N ASN A 441 -1.75 8.46 6.13
CA ASN A 441 -2.53 9.56 5.55
C ASN A 441 -4.05 9.39 5.73
N MET A 442 -4.47 8.91 6.91
CA MET A 442 -5.87 8.69 7.26
C MET A 442 -6.41 9.86 8.08
N THR A 443 -7.68 10.21 7.89
CA THR A 443 -8.42 11.12 8.78
C THR A 443 -9.56 10.36 9.42
N ILE A 444 -9.63 10.29 10.74
CA ILE A 444 -10.72 9.67 11.50
C ILE A 444 -11.37 10.75 12.34
N SER A 445 -12.54 11.22 11.92
CA SER A 445 -13.12 12.44 12.48
C SER A 445 -14.64 12.45 12.50
N GLY A 446 -15.22 13.18 13.45
CA GLY A 446 -16.67 13.42 13.50
C GLY A 446 -17.47 12.16 13.83
N ASN A 447 -16.90 11.23 14.59
CA ASN A 447 -17.54 10.01 15.03
C ASN A 447 -18.06 10.15 16.47
N SER A 448 -19.24 9.61 16.77
CA SER A 448 -19.91 9.78 18.07
C SER A 448 -20.45 8.45 18.60
N THR A 449 -19.67 7.72 19.37
CA THR A 449 -20.02 6.34 19.79
C THR A 449 -19.91 6.13 21.30
N ALA A 450 -20.21 4.91 21.79
CA ALA A 450 -20.20 4.64 23.22
C ALA A 450 -18.76 4.65 23.76
N HIS A 451 -17.86 3.98 23.03
CA HIS A 451 -16.45 3.86 23.40
C HIS A 451 -15.57 3.82 22.15
N ALA A 452 -14.32 4.23 22.30
CA ALA A 452 -13.29 4.20 21.26
C ALA A 452 -13.69 4.90 19.96
N SER A 453 -14.42 6.03 20.04
CA SER A 453 -15.13 6.64 18.90
C SER A 453 -14.31 6.88 17.65
N ALA A 454 -13.01 7.10 17.77
CA ALA A 454 -12.13 7.12 16.60
C ALA A 454 -11.65 5.72 16.25
N MET A 455 -10.91 5.07 17.16
CA MET A 455 -10.26 3.80 16.87
C MET A 455 -10.20 2.88 18.09
N TYR A 456 -10.49 1.60 17.87
CA TYR A 456 -10.28 0.51 18.81
C TYR A 456 -9.31 -0.53 18.23
N SER A 457 -8.35 -0.99 19.02
CA SER A 457 -7.43 -2.07 18.65
C SER A 457 -7.18 -3.03 19.80
N ALA A 458 -7.28 -4.33 19.52
CA ALA A 458 -7.00 -5.38 20.48
C ALA A 458 -6.18 -6.51 19.84
N SER A 459 -5.19 -7.03 20.58
CA SER A 459 -4.28 -8.10 20.15
C SER A 459 -3.63 -7.86 18.78
N SER A 460 -3.45 -6.61 18.34
CA SER A 460 -3.04 -6.27 16.96
C SER A 460 -1.68 -5.58 16.92
N LYS A 461 -0.97 -5.72 15.80
CA LYS A 461 0.17 -4.85 15.48
C LYS A 461 -0.36 -3.70 14.62
N VAL A 462 -0.16 -2.47 15.07
CA VAL A 462 -0.69 -1.28 14.40
C VAL A 462 0.41 -0.24 14.19
N ASP A 463 0.69 0.02 12.92
CA ASP A 463 1.58 1.09 12.47
C ASP A 463 0.74 2.27 11.95
N ILE A 464 0.84 3.44 12.59
CA ILE A 464 0.06 4.64 12.25
C ILE A 464 1.03 5.77 11.93
N LYS A 465 0.91 6.33 10.72
CA LYS A 465 1.78 7.42 10.24
C LYS A 465 0.99 8.49 9.50
N ASN A 466 1.28 9.76 9.79
CA ASN A 466 0.67 10.90 9.09
C ASN A 466 -0.87 10.89 9.17
N CYS A 467 -1.43 10.47 10.30
CA CYS A 467 -2.87 10.35 10.47
C CYS A 467 -3.42 11.45 11.39
N THR A 468 -4.70 11.77 11.24
CA THR A 468 -5.42 12.75 12.06
C THR A 468 -6.64 12.09 12.71
N PHE A 469 -6.74 12.21 14.03
CA PHE A 469 -7.86 11.72 14.84
C PHE A 469 -8.52 12.92 15.52
N SER A 470 -9.59 13.46 14.93
CA SER A 470 -10.11 14.76 15.37
C SER A 470 -11.61 14.85 15.54
N SER A 471 -12.08 15.59 16.55
CA SER A 471 -13.50 15.87 16.76
C SER A 471 -14.36 14.60 16.92
N ASN A 472 -13.81 13.55 17.51
CA ASN A 472 -14.54 12.34 17.86
C ASN A 472 -15.04 12.43 19.30
N THR A 473 -16.23 11.90 19.57
CA THR A 473 -16.90 11.97 20.87
C THR A 473 -17.27 10.58 21.34
N SER A 474 -16.79 10.19 22.52
CA SER A 474 -17.24 8.98 23.21
C SER A 474 -18.12 9.34 24.40
N SER A 475 -19.34 8.78 24.48
CA SER A 475 -20.19 8.95 25.65
C SER A 475 -19.69 8.17 26.88
N GLY A 476 -18.77 7.24 26.67
CA GLY A 476 -18.03 6.48 27.68
C GLY A 476 -16.53 6.68 27.54
N ASN A 477 -15.78 5.58 27.48
CA ASN A 477 -14.31 5.57 27.60
C ASN A 477 -13.58 5.43 26.26
N GLY A 478 -12.43 6.09 26.18
CA GLY A 478 -11.43 5.99 25.12
C GLY A 478 -11.89 6.64 23.82
N VAL A 479 -11.01 7.36 23.13
CA VAL A 479 -11.24 7.77 21.74
C VAL A 479 -10.33 7.00 20.80
N VAL A 480 -9.02 7.04 21.06
CA VAL A 480 -8.02 6.20 20.39
C VAL A 480 -7.53 5.16 21.39
N TRP A 481 -8.11 3.96 21.32
CA TRP A 481 -7.95 2.91 22.34
C TRP A 481 -7.15 1.72 21.82
N PHE A 482 -5.99 1.45 22.44
CA PHE A 482 -5.25 0.21 22.30
C PHE A 482 -5.33 -0.67 23.56
N ARG A 483 -5.58 -1.98 23.36
CA ARG A 483 -5.78 -2.98 24.42
C ARG A 483 -5.10 -4.32 24.09
N GLU A 484 -5.11 -5.23 25.07
CA GLU A 484 -4.87 -6.68 24.92
C GLU A 484 -3.56 -7.03 24.23
N GLY A 485 -2.45 -6.46 24.72
CA GLY A 485 -1.12 -6.77 24.21
C GLY A 485 -0.87 -6.37 22.75
N SER A 486 -1.52 -5.29 22.30
CA SER A 486 -1.22 -4.68 21.00
C SER A 486 0.23 -4.17 20.94
N GLU A 487 0.84 -4.23 19.75
CA GLU A 487 2.10 -3.57 19.43
C GLU A 487 1.79 -2.32 18.62
N VAL A 488 2.12 -1.13 19.13
CA VAL A 488 1.71 0.14 18.55
C VAL A 488 2.93 0.97 18.16
N ASN A 489 3.01 1.37 16.90
CA ASN A 489 3.94 2.40 16.43
C ASN A 489 3.13 3.56 15.88
N PHE A 490 3.16 4.70 16.57
CA PHE A 490 2.35 5.87 16.24
C PHE A 490 3.28 7.06 16.01
N ALA A 491 3.37 7.53 14.77
CA ALA A 491 4.33 8.55 14.39
C ALA A 491 3.71 9.70 13.60
N ASN A 492 4.25 10.91 13.79
CA ASN A 492 4.00 12.09 12.95
C ASN A 492 2.50 12.34 12.70
N SER A 493 1.70 12.29 13.75
CA SER A 493 0.23 12.28 13.65
C SER A 493 -0.40 13.25 14.64
N GLU A 494 -1.71 13.48 14.50
CA GLU A 494 -2.45 14.41 15.36
C GLU A 494 -3.66 13.71 16.01
N ILE A 495 -3.86 13.96 17.30
CA ILE A 495 -5.05 13.59 18.07
C ILE A 495 -5.61 14.88 18.68
N SER A 496 -6.69 15.43 18.12
CA SER A 496 -7.16 16.75 18.54
C SER A 496 -8.66 17.00 18.64
N GLY A 497 -9.07 17.81 19.62
CA GLY A 497 -10.47 18.23 19.73
C GLY A 497 -11.45 17.10 20.06
N ASN A 498 -10.99 15.99 20.61
CA ASN A 498 -11.83 14.83 20.91
C ASN A 498 -12.42 14.91 22.33
N LYS A 499 -13.51 14.20 22.58
CA LYS A 499 -14.22 14.19 23.86
C LYS A 499 -14.49 12.78 24.36
N ALA A 500 -14.35 12.53 25.66
CA ALA A 500 -14.72 11.27 26.30
C ALA A 500 -15.10 11.46 27.79
N VAL A 501 -15.57 10.40 28.45
CA VAL A 501 -15.61 10.36 29.92
C VAL A 501 -14.21 10.13 30.47
N ILE A 502 -13.52 9.12 29.95
CA ILE A 502 -12.13 8.80 30.30
C ILE A 502 -11.35 8.63 29.00
N GLY A 503 -10.15 9.20 28.88
CA GLY A 503 -9.24 8.91 27.76
C GLY A 503 -9.63 9.58 26.45
N ALA A 504 -9.77 10.91 26.46
CA ALA A 504 -10.24 11.64 25.29
C ALA A 504 -9.21 11.69 24.14
N GLY A 505 -7.91 11.59 24.43
CA GLY A 505 -6.86 11.45 23.43
C GLY A 505 -6.46 9.99 23.23
N LEU A 506 -5.24 9.64 23.67
CA LEU A 506 -4.68 8.30 23.60
C LEU A 506 -5.02 7.49 24.85
N TYR A 507 -5.60 6.30 24.68
CA TYR A 507 -6.06 5.44 25.76
C TYR A 507 -5.40 4.05 25.66
N LEU A 508 -4.47 3.75 26.58
CA LEU A 508 -3.70 2.51 26.63
C LEU A 508 -4.10 1.70 27.87
N THR A 509 -4.55 0.47 27.65
CA THR A 509 -4.93 -0.43 28.75
C THR A 509 -4.42 -1.85 28.50
N LEU A 510 -4.16 -2.58 29.57
CA LEU A 510 -3.58 -3.91 29.52
C LEU A 510 -4.30 -4.83 30.50
N VAL A 511 -4.56 -6.06 30.08
CA VAL A 511 -5.14 -7.10 30.95
C VAL A 511 -4.04 -7.89 31.63
N GLU A 512 -4.36 -8.49 32.77
CA GLU A 512 -3.42 -9.32 33.51
C GLU A 512 -2.85 -10.47 32.67
N GLY A 513 -1.53 -10.65 32.76
CA GLY A 513 -0.78 -11.66 32.01
C GLY A 513 -0.41 -11.29 30.57
N ALA A 514 -0.86 -10.15 30.04
CA ALA A 514 -0.47 -9.67 28.71
C ALA A 514 0.74 -8.71 28.78
N GLU A 515 1.45 -8.55 27.67
CA GLU A 515 2.47 -7.52 27.46
C GLU A 515 2.08 -6.63 26.28
N MET A 516 2.28 -5.33 26.40
CA MET A 516 2.05 -4.34 25.34
C MET A 516 3.36 -3.59 25.08
N THR A 517 3.54 -3.09 23.85
CA THR A 517 4.58 -2.12 23.52
C THR A 517 3.92 -0.99 22.75
N ALA A 518 4.19 0.26 23.14
CA ALA A 518 3.65 1.43 22.48
C ALA A 518 4.75 2.49 22.25
N ASN A 519 5.10 2.72 20.99
CA ASN A 519 6.08 3.71 20.57
C ASN A 519 5.37 4.89 19.93
N ILE A 520 5.25 6.00 20.67
CA ILE A 520 4.55 7.22 20.27
C ILE A 520 5.60 8.30 20.01
N SER A 521 5.71 8.78 18.77
CA SER A 521 6.80 9.69 18.37
C SER A 521 6.33 10.85 17.49
N GLY A 522 6.69 12.08 17.86
CA GLY A 522 6.31 13.26 17.06
C GLY A 522 4.80 13.45 16.90
N VAL A 523 4.01 12.97 17.86
CA VAL A 523 2.54 13.09 17.84
C VAL A 523 2.11 14.36 18.56
N THR A 524 1.15 15.09 17.99
CA THR A 524 0.49 16.22 18.64
C THR A 524 -0.83 15.75 19.25
N ILE A 525 -0.97 15.84 20.56
CA ILE A 525 -2.16 15.45 21.33
C ILE A 525 -2.72 16.71 21.98
N SER A 526 -3.74 17.33 21.37
CA SER A 526 -4.17 18.65 21.82
C SER A 526 -5.68 18.88 21.89
N LYS A 527 -6.13 19.76 22.79
CA LYS A 527 -7.53 20.19 22.87
C LYS A 527 -8.52 19.03 23.09
N ASN A 528 -8.08 17.94 23.70
CA ASN A 528 -8.94 16.82 24.03
C ASN A 528 -9.54 17.02 25.44
N GLU A 529 -10.80 16.66 25.60
CA GLU A 529 -11.60 16.93 26.81
C GLU A 529 -12.17 15.62 27.38
N ALA A 530 -11.69 15.21 28.56
CA ALA A 530 -12.26 14.09 29.30
C ALA A 530 -13.07 14.60 30.50
N THR A 531 -14.30 14.14 30.71
CA THR A 531 -15.07 14.61 31.88
C THR A 531 -14.56 14.05 33.21
N ALA A 532 -13.75 12.99 33.20
CA ALA A 532 -13.17 12.37 34.38
C ALA A 532 -11.63 12.26 34.31
N GLU A 533 -11.07 11.29 33.59
CA GLU A 533 -9.62 11.01 33.67
C GLU A 533 -8.96 10.98 32.28
N GLY A 534 -7.75 11.55 32.16
CA GLY A 534 -6.90 11.39 30.96
C GLY A 534 -7.40 12.14 29.74
N GLY A 535 -7.25 13.47 29.72
CA GLY A 535 -7.61 14.30 28.56
C GLY A 535 -6.73 13.99 27.35
N GLY A 536 -5.41 14.11 27.51
CA GLY A 536 -4.41 13.84 26.48
C GLY A 536 -4.02 12.37 26.39
N VAL A 537 -3.36 11.86 27.41
CA VAL A 537 -2.90 10.46 27.46
C VAL A 537 -3.40 9.78 28.72
N PHE A 538 -3.94 8.58 28.58
CA PHE A 538 -4.36 7.73 29.67
C PHE A 538 -3.71 6.35 29.55
N ILE A 539 -3.07 5.89 30.62
CA ILE A 539 -2.43 4.58 30.70
C ILE A 539 -2.84 3.89 32.00
N LYS A 540 -3.51 2.74 31.90
CA LYS A 540 -3.93 1.96 33.08
C LYS A 540 -4.06 0.46 32.81
N PRO A 541 -3.06 -0.36 33.15
CA PRO A 541 -3.22 -1.81 33.27
C PRO A 541 -4.20 -2.20 34.39
N THR A 542 -4.79 -3.39 34.29
CA THR A 542 -5.74 -3.89 35.29
C THR A 542 -5.06 -4.24 36.61
N GLY A 543 -3.83 -4.76 36.58
CA GLY A 543 -3.06 -5.07 37.78
C GLY A 543 -1.96 -4.06 38.07
N VAL A 544 -1.68 -3.83 39.36
CA VAL A 544 -0.64 -2.90 39.84
C VAL A 544 0.75 -3.39 39.45
N GLY A 545 1.58 -2.49 38.91
CA GLY A 545 2.96 -2.77 38.51
C GLY A 545 3.12 -3.50 37.17
N GLN A 546 2.03 -3.75 36.44
CA GLN A 546 2.09 -4.46 35.16
C GLN A 546 2.87 -3.67 34.11
N ARG A 547 3.71 -4.38 33.36
CA ARG A 547 4.65 -3.79 32.42
C ARG A 547 3.98 -3.52 31.07
N LEU A 548 3.86 -2.24 30.69
CA LEU A 548 3.19 -1.79 29.46
C LEU A 548 4.17 -1.26 28.38
N ASN A 549 5.47 -1.13 28.67
CA ASN A 549 6.53 -0.69 27.74
C ASN A 549 6.10 0.43 26.77
N ALA A 550 5.62 1.56 27.30
CA ALA A 550 5.26 2.72 26.50
C ALA A 550 6.42 3.74 26.45
N THR A 551 6.78 4.16 25.24
CA THR A 551 7.64 5.32 24.98
C THR A 551 6.83 6.42 24.33
N ILE A 552 6.88 7.63 24.92
CA ILE A 552 6.34 8.87 24.33
C ILE A 552 7.51 9.82 24.11
N GLU A 553 7.83 10.13 22.86
CA GLU A 553 9.07 10.82 22.49
C GLU A 553 8.84 11.96 21.49
N GLY A 554 9.38 13.15 21.79
CA GLY A 554 9.32 14.28 20.85
C GLY A 554 7.89 14.73 20.54
N CYS A 555 6.94 14.44 21.42
CA CYS A 555 5.53 14.77 21.25
C CYS A 555 5.20 16.16 21.80
N THR A 556 4.02 16.66 21.42
CA THR A 556 3.39 17.84 22.03
C THR A 556 2.06 17.43 22.64
N ILE A 557 1.89 17.63 23.94
CA ILE A 557 0.65 17.34 24.67
C ILE A 557 0.11 18.67 25.22
N SER A 558 -0.85 19.29 24.55
CA SER A 558 -1.21 20.67 24.86
C SER A 558 -2.70 20.97 24.92
N GLU A 559 -3.09 21.93 25.76
CA GLU A 559 -4.47 22.44 25.81
C GLU A 559 -5.53 21.35 26.07
N ASN A 560 -5.16 20.22 26.68
CA ASN A 560 -6.11 19.16 27.03
C ASN A 560 -6.76 19.46 28.38
N GLU A 561 -7.98 18.97 28.57
CA GLU A 561 -8.78 19.18 29.77
C GLU A 561 -9.28 17.86 30.35
N ALA A 562 -9.16 17.68 31.67
CA ALA A 562 -9.81 16.58 32.40
C ALA A 562 -9.93 16.86 33.89
N GLU A 563 -10.87 16.22 34.61
CA GLU A 563 -10.90 16.31 36.08
C GLU A 563 -9.60 15.81 36.74
N ALA A 564 -8.99 14.76 36.19
CA ALA A 564 -7.68 14.26 36.58
C ALA A 564 -6.82 13.82 35.39
N GLY A 565 -5.53 14.17 35.42
CA GLY A 565 -4.57 13.81 34.37
C GLY A 565 -4.90 14.40 33.01
N ALA A 566 -5.28 15.68 32.96
CA ALA A 566 -5.62 16.38 31.71
C ALA A 566 -4.55 16.23 30.62
N GLY A 567 -3.27 16.36 30.95
CA GLY A 567 -2.16 16.03 30.05
C GLY A 567 -1.89 14.53 30.02
N ILE A 568 -1.49 13.97 31.17
CA ILE A 568 -1.17 12.54 31.31
C ILE A 568 -1.78 11.98 32.60
N TYR A 569 -2.56 10.91 32.46
CA TYR A 569 -2.99 10.04 33.55
C TYR A 569 -2.29 8.69 33.41
N LEU A 570 -1.53 8.31 34.43
CA LEU A 570 -0.80 7.05 34.50
C LEU A 570 -1.15 6.36 35.82
N ALA A 571 -1.70 5.15 35.74
CA ALA A 571 -1.97 4.34 36.91
C ALA A 571 -1.56 2.88 36.72
N ASN A 572 -1.13 2.20 37.78
CA ASN A 572 -0.85 0.76 37.81
C ASN A 572 0.23 0.23 36.84
N ALA A 573 0.91 1.09 36.09
CA ALA A 573 1.79 0.67 35.01
C ALA A 573 3.28 0.81 35.37
N SER A 574 4.10 -0.06 34.78
CA SER A 574 5.56 0.06 34.77
C SER A 574 6.11 0.07 33.34
N GLY A 575 7.34 0.56 33.18
CA GLY A 575 8.01 0.62 31.88
C GLY A 575 7.53 1.78 30.99
N VAL A 576 7.01 2.86 31.59
CA VAL A 576 6.60 4.06 30.85
C VAL A 576 7.74 5.08 30.82
N THR A 577 8.15 5.51 29.63
CA THR A 577 9.15 6.55 29.42
C THR A 577 8.55 7.68 28.59
N VAL A 578 8.60 8.90 29.11
CA VAL A 578 8.26 10.12 28.37
C VAL A 578 9.54 10.92 28.22
N ARG A 579 9.95 11.22 26.99
CA ARG A 579 11.17 12.00 26.78
C ARG A 579 10.99 13.09 25.75
N ASN A 580 11.68 14.20 25.96
CA ASN A 580 11.84 15.26 24.97
C ASN A 580 10.50 15.81 24.47
N THR A 581 9.50 15.77 25.36
CA THR A 581 8.09 16.06 25.06
C THR A 581 7.73 17.40 25.69
N GLU A 582 7.00 18.22 24.94
CA GLU A 582 6.41 19.45 25.42
C GLU A 582 5.01 19.18 25.96
N ILE A 583 4.75 19.61 27.18
CA ILE A 583 3.45 19.43 27.82
C ILE A 583 2.97 20.75 28.39
N SER A 584 2.03 21.38 27.70
CA SER A 584 1.76 22.80 27.90
C SER A 584 0.29 23.20 27.86
N GLY A 585 -0.13 24.13 28.72
CA GLY A 585 -1.47 24.71 28.66
C GLY A 585 -2.60 23.72 28.98
N ASN A 586 -2.30 22.55 29.56
CA ASN A 586 -3.33 21.60 29.96
C ASN A 586 -4.05 22.10 31.23
N ILE A 587 -5.32 21.76 31.39
CA ILE A 587 -6.19 22.25 32.47
C ILE A 587 -6.81 21.07 33.22
N GLY A 588 -6.46 20.94 34.49
CA GLY A 588 -7.04 19.97 35.42
C GLY A 588 -8.29 20.54 36.09
N GLY A 589 -9.41 19.82 36.03
CA GLY A 589 -10.69 20.16 36.64
C GLY A 589 -10.72 20.01 38.15
N THR A 590 -11.93 19.92 38.73
CA THR A 590 -12.14 19.97 40.19
C THR A 590 -12.23 18.61 40.89
N GLY A 591 -11.66 17.55 40.31
CA GLY A 591 -11.72 16.18 40.85
C GLY A 591 -10.77 15.92 42.03
N THR A 592 -10.84 14.74 42.66
CA THR A 592 -10.03 14.39 43.85
C THR A 592 -8.71 13.66 43.55
N GLN A 593 -8.44 13.29 42.28
CA GLN A 593 -7.40 12.32 41.90
C GLN A 593 -6.18 12.89 41.14
N GLY A 594 -5.93 14.20 41.23
CA GLY A 594 -4.77 14.87 40.60
C GLY A 594 -5.21 15.94 39.60
N GLY A 595 -4.40 16.98 39.36
CA GLY A 595 -4.72 18.04 38.38
C GLY A 595 -4.32 17.64 36.96
N THR A 596 -3.46 18.40 36.30
CA THR A 596 -3.09 18.15 34.89
C THR A 596 -2.29 16.87 34.68
N PHE A 597 -1.67 16.33 35.73
CA PHE A 597 -0.90 15.08 35.69
C PHE A 597 -1.18 14.19 36.90
N SER A 598 -1.33 12.89 36.66
CA SER A 598 -1.49 11.88 37.71
C SER A 598 -0.60 10.68 37.45
N VAL A 599 0.21 10.31 38.43
CA VAL A 599 1.03 9.08 38.47
C VAL A 599 0.69 8.32 39.75
N ILE A 600 -0.11 7.27 39.62
CA ILE A 600 -0.73 6.55 40.75
C ILE A 600 -0.31 5.09 40.70
N ASP A 601 0.39 4.61 41.73
CA ASP A 601 0.82 3.20 41.80
C ASP A 601 1.57 2.74 40.53
N ALA A 602 2.44 3.62 40.01
CA ALA A 602 3.07 3.49 38.71
C ALA A 602 4.53 3.99 38.70
N ASP A 603 5.31 3.40 37.79
CA ASP A 603 6.72 3.71 37.54
C ASP A 603 6.88 4.37 36.17
N ALA A 604 7.32 5.64 36.17
CA ALA A 604 7.60 6.42 34.98
C ALA A 604 8.95 7.12 35.03
N ARG A 605 9.57 7.24 33.85
CA ARG A 605 10.74 8.07 33.61
C ARG A 605 10.38 9.22 32.68
N PHE A 606 10.60 10.45 33.15
CA PHE A 606 10.52 11.68 32.37
C PHE A 606 11.93 12.19 32.09
N GLU A 607 12.28 12.42 30.83
CA GLU A 607 13.63 12.87 30.46
C GLU A 607 13.57 14.05 29.47
N GLY A 608 14.19 15.19 29.78
CA GLY A 608 14.21 16.33 28.84
C GLY A 608 12.84 16.97 28.55
N CYS A 609 11.81 16.64 29.33
CA CYS A 609 10.45 17.15 29.13
C CYS A 609 10.29 18.59 29.63
N THR A 610 9.44 19.35 28.95
CA THR A 610 9.06 20.72 29.37
C THR A 610 7.59 20.76 29.75
N PHE A 611 7.30 21.10 31.00
CA PHE A 611 5.97 21.31 31.56
C PHE A 611 5.75 22.80 31.72
N SER A 612 4.87 23.41 30.92
CA SER A 612 4.69 24.86 30.96
C SER A 612 3.25 25.36 30.89
N ALA A 613 2.92 26.36 31.71
CA ALA A 613 1.60 27.00 31.70
C ALA A 613 0.42 26.03 31.92
N ASN A 614 0.66 24.89 32.57
CA ASN A 614 -0.42 23.97 32.94
C ASN A 614 -1.12 24.48 34.21
N GLN A 615 -2.42 24.23 34.34
CA GLN A 615 -3.23 24.69 35.48
C GLN A 615 -3.92 23.52 36.19
N GLY A 616 -3.59 23.23 37.45
CA GLY A 616 -4.27 22.20 38.26
C GLY A 616 -5.18 22.79 39.34
N ASN A 617 -6.46 22.41 39.39
CA ASN A 617 -7.42 23.14 40.24
C ASN A 617 -7.63 22.57 41.67
N THR A 618 -7.52 21.27 41.92
CA THR A 618 -8.02 20.69 43.21
C THR A 618 -7.03 19.96 44.09
N THR A 619 -5.91 19.48 43.54
CA THR A 619 -4.89 18.77 44.33
C THR A 619 -3.52 19.35 44.08
N ALA A 620 -3.02 19.20 42.86
CA ALA A 620 -1.76 19.77 42.42
C ALA A 620 -1.77 19.90 40.90
N ASN A 621 -0.76 20.54 40.32
CA ASN A 621 -0.55 20.40 38.87
C ASN A 621 -0.20 18.94 38.53
N MET A 622 0.72 18.32 39.28
CA MET A 622 1.06 16.91 39.21
C MET A 622 0.86 16.20 40.55
N LEU A 623 0.18 15.06 40.54
CA LEU A 623 0.08 14.13 41.68
C LEU A 623 0.94 12.88 41.42
N ILE A 624 1.80 12.52 42.37
CA ILE A 624 2.54 11.25 42.39
C ILE A 624 2.16 10.51 43.67
N LYS A 625 1.37 9.44 43.57
CA LYS A 625 0.78 8.75 44.71
C LYS A 625 1.15 7.27 44.74
N ALA A 626 1.63 6.80 45.90
CA ALA A 626 1.75 5.37 46.20
C ALA A 626 0.75 4.96 47.29
N GLY A 627 -0.10 3.98 46.99
CA GLY A 627 -1.11 3.43 47.89
C GLY A 627 -1.17 1.90 47.87
N LEU A 628 -1.00 1.29 46.70
CA LEU A 628 -1.14 -0.15 46.47
C LEU A 628 0.15 -0.84 45.99
N GLY A 629 1.17 -0.07 45.61
CA GLY A 629 2.47 -0.59 45.19
C GLY A 629 3.62 0.38 45.47
N VAL A 630 4.86 -0.12 45.34
CA VAL A 630 6.06 0.74 45.40
C VAL A 630 6.13 1.55 44.12
N ASN A 631 6.34 2.87 44.26
CA ASN A 631 6.56 3.76 43.13
C ASN A 631 8.03 4.15 43.02
N ASN A 632 8.57 4.12 41.80
CA ASN A 632 9.91 4.56 41.46
C ASN A 632 9.85 5.48 40.24
N ASN A 633 9.71 6.78 40.49
CA ASN A 633 9.58 7.78 39.44
C ASN A 633 10.85 8.60 39.29
N VAL A 634 11.27 8.81 38.04
CA VAL A 634 12.50 9.54 37.70
C VAL A 634 12.17 10.72 36.79
N PHE A 635 12.68 11.89 37.14
CA PHE A 635 12.68 13.08 36.30
C PHE A 635 14.13 13.49 36.08
N ASP A 636 14.57 13.52 34.83
CA ASP A 636 15.91 13.96 34.46
C ASP A 636 15.82 15.08 33.42
N LYS A 637 16.54 16.18 33.61
CA LYS A 637 16.60 17.30 32.67
C LYS A 637 15.23 17.93 32.37
N CYS A 638 14.28 17.84 33.30
CA CYS A 638 12.93 18.35 33.12
C CYS A 638 12.79 19.83 33.52
N VAL A 639 12.00 20.58 32.77
CA VAL A 639 11.66 21.99 33.06
C VAL A 639 10.20 22.09 33.49
N TRP A 640 9.95 22.70 34.64
CA TRP A 640 8.62 23.08 35.13
C TRP A 640 8.55 24.60 35.19
N LYS A 641 7.81 25.21 34.26
CA LYS A 641 7.78 26.66 34.09
C LYS A 641 6.38 27.24 34.11
N LYS A 642 6.11 28.22 34.98
CA LYS A 642 4.84 28.97 35.02
C LYS A 642 3.60 28.06 35.14
N ASN A 643 3.73 26.90 35.76
CA ASN A 643 2.58 26.07 36.06
C ASN A 643 1.85 26.65 37.26
N THR A 644 0.53 26.58 37.25
CA THR A 644 -0.33 27.10 38.31
C THR A 644 -1.10 25.97 38.98
N SER A 645 -1.31 26.11 40.28
CA SER A 645 -2.11 25.20 41.10
C SER A 645 -2.98 25.99 42.06
N THR A 646 -4.30 25.86 41.98
CA THR A 646 -5.21 26.56 42.91
C THR A 646 -5.39 25.84 44.24
N SER A 647 -4.74 24.69 44.42
CA SER A 647 -4.78 23.88 45.64
C SER A 647 -3.38 23.76 46.25
N TRP A 648 -2.79 22.57 46.46
CA TRP A 648 -1.62 22.41 47.32
C TRP A 648 -0.30 22.86 46.70
N ALA A 649 0.16 22.19 45.65
CA ALA A 649 1.51 22.32 45.12
C ALA A 649 1.53 22.26 43.58
N THR A 650 2.67 22.59 42.98
CA THR A 650 2.92 22.24 41.57
C THR A 650 3.08 20.71 41.45
N ILE A 651 3.94 20.09 42.25
CA ILE A 651 4.06 18.63 42.35
C ILE A 651 3.71 18.19 43.77
N TYR A 652 2.76 17.27 43.91
CA TYR A 652 2.37 16.68 45.18
C TYR A 652 2.71 15.19 45.21
N ILE A 653 3.65 14.81 46.08
CA ILE A 653 4.13 13.45 46.28
C ILE A 653 3.49 12.92 47.56
N LEU A 654 2.69 11.86 47.44
CA LEU A 654 1.86 11.36 48.54
C LEU A 654 2.05 9.86 48.75
N THR A 655 2.12 9.44 50.02
CA THR A 655 1.83 8.05 50.41
C THR A 655 0.61 7.93 51.28
N SER A 656 -0.25 6.98 50.93
CA SER A 656 -1.46 6.63 51.69
C SER A 656 -1.52 5.15 52.09
N GLY A 657 -0.47 4.36 51.82
CA GLY A 657 -0.38 2.94 52.16
C GLY A 657 0.98 2.55 52.76
N GLU A 658 1.24 1.25 52.82
CA GLU A 658 2.46 0.68 53.41
C GLU A 658 3.65 0.66 52.43
N PHE A 659 3.42 1.05 51.18
CA PHE A 659 4.44 1.05 50.13
C PHE A 659 5.14 2.40 49.99
N ALA A 660 6.45 2.35 49.72
CA ALA A 660 7.27 3.53 49.56
C ALA A 660 7.00 4.26 48.23
N ASN A 661 7.03 5.60 48.29
CA ASN A 661 7.02 6.44 47.10
C ASN A 661 8.39 7.07 46.91
N ASN A 662 9.14 6.55 45.94
CA ASN A 662 10.50 6.98 45.63
C ASN A 662 10.46 7.89 44.38
N VAL A 663 10.96 9.10 44.53
CA VAL A 663 11.03 10.08 43.44
C VAL A 663 12.44 10.65 43.35
N ALA A 664 13.06 10.55 42.17
CA ALA A 664 14.35 11.15 41.86
C ALA A 664 14.18 12.27 40.84
N MET A 665 14.76 13.43 41.13
CA MET A 665 14.75 14.60 40.26
C MET A 665 16.19 15.06 40.05
N THR A 666 16.69 14.95 38.82
CA THR A 666 18.08 15.23 38.47
C THR A 666 18.13 16.27 37.36
N ASN A 667 18.99 17.29 37.49
CA ASN A 667 19.08 18.38 36.51
C ASN A 667 17.73 19.04 36.18
N CYS A 668 16.83 19.21 37.16
CA CYS A 668 15.51 19.77 36.91
C CYS A 668 15.49 21.28 37.25
N LEU A 669 14.63 22.01 36.54
CA LEU A 669 14.38 23.45 36.75
C LEU A 669 12.92 23.63 37.11
N PHE A 670 12.68 24.25 38.26
CA PHE A 670 11.38 24.69 38.70
C PHE A 670 11.39 26.22 38.71
N ASP A 671 10.87 26.82 37.65
CA ASP A 671 10.90 28.26 37.40
C ASP A 671 9.50 28.88 37.44
N SER A 672 9.30 29.84 38.34
CA SER A 672 8.13 30.72 38.33
C SER A 672 6.79 29.96 38.41
N ASN A 673 6.76 28.79 39.05
CA ASN A 673 5.51 28.07 39.28
C ASN A 673 4.76 28.69 40.46
N GLU A 674 3.43 28.59 40.46
CA GLU A 674 2.58 29.19 41.48
C GLU A 674 1.61 28.16 42.06
N ALA A 675 1.61 28.00 43.39
CA ALA A 675 0.63 27.18 44.09
C ALA A 675 -0.02 27.95 45.24
N VAL A 676 -1.33 27.77 45.43
CA VAL A 676 -2.06 28.39 46.55
C VAL A 676 -1.65 27.78 47.89
N GLY A 677 -1.34 26.50 47.97
CA GLY A 677 -1.11 25.79 49.22
C GLY A 677 0.35 25.74 49.62
N ARG A 678 0.77 24.54 50.03
CA ARG A 678 2.11 24.24 50.54
C ARG A 678 2.99 23.72 49.42
N GLY A 679 4.24 24.19 49.33
CA GLY A 679 5.18 23.74 48.31
C GLY A 679 4.91 24.38 46.95
N GLY A 680 5.33 25.63 46.77
CA GLY A 680 5.19 26.35 45.49
C GLY A 680 5.74 25.57 44.29
N ALA A 681 6.79 24.76 44.49
CA ALA A 681 7.21 23.72 43.55
C ALA A 681 6.79 22.31 44.00
N ILE A 682 7.24 21.82 45.15
CA ILE A 682 7.04 20.43 45.57
C ILE A 682 6.48 20.34 46.99
N TYR A 683 5.48 19.46 47.17
CA TYR A 683 4.99 19.03 48.46
C TYR A 683 5.13 17.52 48.61
N ALA A 684 5.97 17.05 49.52
CA ALA A 684 6.13 15.65 49.87
C ALA A 684 5.40 15.34 51.19
N ARG A 685 4.49 14.37 51.17
CA ARG A 685 3.64 14.03 52.31
C ARG A 685 3.50 12.53 52.52
N ALA A 686 3.71 12.06 53.75
CA ALA A 686 3.37 10.71 54.16
C ALA A 686 2.24 10.70 55.20
N THR A 687 1.15 10.01 54.90
CA THR A 687 0.05 9.75 55.86
C THR A 687 0.01 8.30 56.34
N ALA A 688 0.91 7.45 55.85
CA ALA A 688 1.02 6.03 56.21
C ALA A 688 2.49 5.58 56.31
N SER A 689 2.70 4.32 56.72
CA SER A 689 4.01 3.74 57.07
C SER A 689 4.97 3.61 55.88
N GLY A 690 4.48 3.54 54.65
CA GLY A 690 5.34 3.37 53.46
C GLY A 690 6.30 4.52 53.21
N GLY A 691 5.90 5.74 53.60
CA GLY A 691 6.78 6.91 53.57
C GLY A 691 7.13 7.44 52.18
N VAL A 692 7.72 8.63 52.13
CA VAL A 692 8.17 9.30 50.89
C VAL A 692 9.67 9.47 50.90
N ASN A 693 10.34 9.12 49.80
CA ASN A 693 11.76 9.38 49.58
C ASN A 693 11.93 10.24 48.33
N LEU A 694 12.23 11.52 48.51
CA LEU A 694 12.49 12.47 47.43
C LEU A 694 13.99 12.79 47.40
N LYS A 695 14.62 12.60 46.24
CA LYS A 695 16.01 12.98 45.98
C LYS A 695 16.05 14.02 44.87
N CYS A 696 16.54 15.21 45.19
CA CYS A 696 16.81 16.27 44.21
C CYS A 696 18.32 16.41 44.06
N VAL A 697 18.85 16.17 42.86
CA VAL A 697 20.28 16.27 42.55
C VAL A 697 20.50 17.32 41.47
N ASN A 698 21.45 18.24 41.69
CA ASN A 698 21.83 19.26 40.70
C ASN A 698 20.65 20.08 40.14
N SER A 699 19.63 20.36 40.97
CA SER A 699 18.36 20.94 40.51
C SER A 699 18.12 22.35 41.05
N THR A 700 17.44 23.18 40.26
CA THR A 700 17.23 24.60 40.52
C THR A 700 15.75 24.89 40.80
N PHE A 701 15.48 25.55 41.93
CA PHE A 701 14.17 26.02 42.36
C PHE A 701 14.19 27.55 42.41
N HIS A 702 13.69 28.17 41.34
CA HIS A 702 13.75 29.61 41.13
C HIS A 702 12.36 30.25 41.00
N GLY A 703 12.13 31.36 41.68
CA GLY A 703 10.98 32.22 41.41
C GLY A 703 9.62 31.61 41.74
N ASN A 704 9.57 30.44 42.39
CA ASN A 704 8.31 29.77 42.69
C ASN A 704 7.55 30.52 43.79
N ILE A 705 6.23 30.48 43.69
CA ILE A 705 5.32 31.24 44.53
C ILE A 705 4.40 30.28 45.30
N GLY A 706 4.39 30.38 46.63
CA GLY A 706 3.48 29.63 47.51
C GLY A 706 2.67 30.57 48.40
N THR A 707 1.42 30.25 48.74
CA THR A 707 0.63 31.07 49.69
C THR A 707 0.56 30.49 51.11
N ALA A 708 0.90 29.21 51.30
CA ALA A 708 1.16 28.61 52.62
C ALA A 708 2.66 28.29 52.83
N ALA A 709 2.99 27.54 53.88
CA ALA A 709 4.37 27.17 54.22
C ALA A 709 5.11 26.48 53.06
N GLY A 710 6.38 26.84 52.83
CA GLY A 710 7.24 26.26 51.80
C GLY A 710 7.00 26.81 50.39
N THR A 711 7.78 27.80 49.96
CA THR A 711 7.64 28.40 48.62
C THR A 711 8.34 27.59 47.52
N ALA A 712 9.30 26.73 47.88
CA ALA A 712 9.92 25.75 46.99
C ALA A 712 9.54 24.32 47.35
N ILE A 713 9.99 23.80 48.50
CA ILE A 713 9.78 22.39 48.91
C ILE A 713 9.24 22.28 50.34
N VAL A 714 8.26 21.38 50.55
CA VAL A 714 7.77 20.99 51.87
C VAL A 714 7.87 19.48 52.07
N ALA A 715 8.39 19.06 53.22
CA ALA A 715 8.30 17.70 53.74
C ALA A 715 7.32 17.66 54.92
N TYR A 716 6.24 16.89 54.83
CA TYR A 716 5.24 16.77 55.89
C TYR A 716 4.97 15.33 56.28
N SER A 717 5.13 15.05 57.57
CA SER A 717 4.80 13.77 58.16
C SER A 717 3.47 13.85 58.92
N GLY A 718 2.51 12.97 58.60
CA GLY A 718 1.24 12.87 59.35
C GLY A 718 1.39 12.30 60.76
N ALA A 719 2.42 11.48 61.02
CA ALA A 719 2.75 10.90 62.32
C ALA A 719 4.23 10.52 62.36
N ALA A 720 4.85 10.42 63.54
CA ALA A 720 6.29 10.14 63.65
C ALA A 720 6.77 8.86 62.93
N ALA A 721 5.87 7.86 62.78
CA ALA A 721 6.13 6.62 62.04
C ALA A 721 6.09 6.80 60.52
N ASN A 722 5.39 7.82 60.01
CA ASN A 722 5.21 8.10 58.59
C ASN A 722 6.41 8.92 58.08
N LYS A 723 7.44 8.24 57.58
CA LYS A 723 8.70 8.88 57.22
C LYS A 723 8.57 9.67 55.92
N VAL A 724 9.07 10.91 55.93
CA VAL A 724 9.30 11.71 54.72
C VAL A 724 10.75 12.14 54.72
N ASN A 725 11.52 11.63 53.76
CA ASN A 725 12.92 11.95 53.60
C ASN A 725 13.11 12.76 52.31
N VAL A 726 13.68 13.96 52.43
CA VAL A 726 14.02 14.81 51.29
C VAL A 726 15.51 15.10 51.32
N ASP A 727 16.23 14.61 50.31
CA ASP A 727 17.66 14.90 50.12
C ASP A 727 17.82 15.88 48.97
N MET A 728 18.39 17.05 49.26
CA MET A 728 18.79 18.02 48.24
C MET A 728 20.31 18.04 48.14
N ILE A 729 20.83 17.67 46.97
CA ILE A 729 22.26 17.43 46.76
C ILE A 729 22.74 18.31 45.61
N SER A 730 23.63 19.26 45.91
CA SER A 730 24.14 20.24 44.94
C SER A 730 23.03 21.05 44.25
N CYS A 731 21.98 21.41 45.01
CA CYS A 731 20.83 22.14 44.48
C CYS A 731 20.96 23.66 44.67
N THR A 732 20.10 24.43 44.00
CA THR A 732 19.98 25.88 44.19
C THR A 732 18.53 26.27 44.43
N VAL A 733 18.25 27.00 45.51
CA VAL A 733 16.92 27.47 45.90
C VAL A 733 16.95 28.98 46.11
N THR A 734 16.38 29.74 45.16
CA THR A 734 16.49 31.20 45.17
C THR A 734 15.32 31.95 44.56
N GLY A 735 15.06 33.18 45.03
CA GLY A 735 14.00 34.03 44.47
C GLY A 735 12.58 33.52 44.70
N ASN A 736 12.40 32.46 45.49
CA ASN A 736 11.07 31.92 45.79
C ASN A 736 10.36 32.84 46.78
N LYS A 737 9.07 33.09 46.55
CA LYS A 737 8.31 34.14 47.24
C LYS A 737 7.04 33.59 47.88
N SER A 738 6.73 34.06 49.08
CA SER A 738 5.41 33.83 49.66
C SER A 738 4.43 34.97 49.34
N LYS A 739 3.16 34.64 49.02
CA LYS A 739 2.10 35.66 48.85
C LYS A 739 1.50 36.18 50.17
N ASN A 740 1.67 35.45 51.28
CA ASN A 740 1.06 35.78 52.58
C ASN A 740 2.12 36.20 53.60
N SER A 741 1.76 37.09 54.53
CA SER A 741 2.65 37.70 55.53
C SER A 741 2.97 36.82 56.76
N GLY A 742 2.89 35.48 56.64
CA GLY A 742 3.11 34.51 57.72
C GLY A 742 4.47 33.78 57.65
N ASN A 743 4.75 32.93 58.66
CA ASN A 743 5.99 32.14 58.85
C ASN A 743 6.31 31.24 57.65
N HIS A 744 6.84 31.80 56.58
CA HIS A 744 7.03 31.12 55.29
C HIS A 744 8.52 31.01 54.94
N TYR A 745 8.92 29.79 54.61
CA TYR A 745 10.28 29.36 54.29
C TYR A 745 10.33 28.82 52.86
N ALA A 746 11.49 28.83 52.20
CA ALA A 746 11.61 28.20 50.89
C ALA A 746 11.61 26.66 50.98
N VAL A 747 12.35 26.11 51.95
CA VAL A 747 12.40 24.68 52.26
C VAL A 747 11.94 24.44 53.70
N TYR A 748 11.00 23.51 53.91
CA TYR A 748 10.38 23.31 55.22
C TYR A 748 10.17 21.83 55.57
N ALA A 749 10.58 21.43 56.78
CA ALA A 749 10.36 20.09 57.36
C ALA A 749 9.36 20.14 58.52
N GLU A 750 8.21 19.47 58.42
CA GLU A 750 7.13 19.57 59.40
C GLU A 750 6.78 18.22 60.05
N ASN A 751 6.80 18.22 61.39
CA ASN A 751 6.53 17.09 62.30
C ASN A 751 7.64 16.01 62.40
N ALA A 752 7.54 15.18 63.44
CA ALA A 752 8.56 14.22 63.89
C ALA A 752 9.00 13.13 62.88
N GLY A 753 8.24 12.89 61.81
CA GLY A 753 8.61 11.94 60.76
C GLY A 753 9.25 12.57 59.53
N ALA A 754 9.32 13.90 59.45
CA ALA A 754 9.88 14.62 58.31
C ALA A 754 11.36 14.97 58.53
N THR A 755 12.20 14.57 57.58
CA THR A 755 13.63 14.84 57.52
C THR A 755 13.96 15.52 56.20
N VAL A 756 14.63 16.67 56.28
CA VAL A 756 15.23 17.33 55.11
C VAL A 756 16.74 17.41 55.32
N ASN A 757 17.51 16.94 54.34
CA ASN A 757 18.96 17.04 54.33
C ASN A 757 19.40 17.91 53.14
N LEU A 758 20.16 18.96 53.44
CA LEU A 758 20.82 19.78 52.42
C LEU A 758 22.30 19.38 52.37
N TYR A 759 22.75 18.94 51.21
CA TYR A 759 24.14 18.60 50.92
C TYR A 759 24.64 19.51 49.81
N ASN A 760 25.71 20.28 50.03
CA ASN A 760 26.27 21.15 48.99
C ASN A 760 25.24 22.08 48.31
N THR A 761 24.18 22.47 49.02
CA THR A 761 23.02 23.16 48.44
C THR A 761 23.04 24.64 48.80
N LEU A 762 22.77 25.50 47.82
CA LEU A 762 22.64 26.95 48.02
C LEU A 762 21.18 27.31 48.24
N THR A 763 20.88 27.94 49.37
CA THR A 763 19.56 28.52 49.65
C THR A 763 19.72 29.99 50.00
N ALA A 764 19.31 30.90 49.10
CA ALA A 764 19.53 32.34 49.29
C ALA A 764 18.52 33.19 48.55
N ASN A 765 18.28 34.41 49.04
CA ASN A 765 17.40 35.41 48.42
C ASN A 765 15.97 34.94 48.18
N ASN A 766 15.45 34.14 49.10
CA ASN A 766 14.02 33.81 49.16
C ASN A 766 13.29 34.85 50.03
N GLN A 767 12.02 35.13 49.72
CA GLN A 767 11.22 36.17 50.39
C GLN A 767 10.11 35.53 51.25
N GLY A 768 10.03 35.91 52.53
CA GLY A 768 8.99 35.50 53.49
C GLY A 768 8.82 36.50 54.64
N SER A 769 8.33 36.10 55.83
CA SER A 769 8.12 36.99 57.00
C SER A 769 9.07 36.83 58.21
N ASN A 770 9.95 35.81 58.27
CA ASN A 770 10.88 35.54 59.39
C ASN A 770 12.37 35.60 59.04
N GLU A 771 13.25 35.92 60.00
CA GLU A 771 14.72 36.01 59.88
C GLU A 771 15.46 34.77 59.27
N ARG A 772 14.76 33.65 59.06
CA ARG A 772 15.25 32.39 58.47
C ARG A 772 14.52 32.01 57.17
N TYR A 773 14.22 32.98 56.30
CA TYR A 773 13.41 32.84 55.08
C TYR A 773 13.75 31.66 54.14
N ASN A 774 14.98 31.14 54.15
CA ASN A 774 15.35 30.08 53.20
C ASN A 774 14.97 28.68 53.71
N VAL A 775 15.24 28.37 54.99
CA VAL A 775 15.08 27.02 55.55
C VAL A 775 14.51 27.05 56.97
N ASN A 776 13.61 26.13 57.29
CA ASN A 776 13.21 25.89 58.69
C ASN A 776 12.63 24.49 58.93
N LYS A 777 12.44 24.17 60.21
CA LYS A 777 11.71 23.01 60.70
C LYS A 777 10.56 23.40 61.63
N GLY A 778 9.46 22.68 61.55
CA GLY A 778 8.35 22.73 62.51
C GLY A 778 8.66 21.97 63.79
N THR A 779 7.68 21.89 64.69
CA THR A 779 7.79 21.17 65.97
C THR A 779 8.20 19.72 65.72
N ASN A 780 9.39 19.33 66.20
CA ASN A 780 9.99 18.00 66.10
C ASN A 780 10.46 17.54 64.69
N GLY A 781 10.38 18.37 63.65
CA GLY A 781 11.00 18.03 62.35
C GLY A 781 12.51 17.91 62.45
N VAL A 782 13.14 17.19 61.50
CA VAL A 782 14.59 17.09 61.39
C VAL A 782 15.04 17.86 60.15
N PHE A 783 16.02 18.74 60.34
CA PHE A 783 16.61 19.53 59.26
C PHE A 783 18.11 19.55 59.45
N ASN A 784 18.84 19.06 58.45
CA ASN A 784 20.28 18.93 58.50
C ASN A 784 20.92 19.66 57.32
N GLU A 785 22.02 20.34 57.60
CA GLU A 785 22.70 21.25 56.68
C GLU A 785 24.16 20.84 56.61
N TYR A 786 24.60 20.22 55.51
CA TYR A 786 25.95 19.69 55.35
C TYR A 786 26.62 20.32 54.14
N TYR A 787 27.80 20.90 54.36
CA TYR A 787 28.53 21.57 53.29
C TYR A 787 27.67 22.59 52.51
N CYS A 788 26.76 23.32 53.16
CA CYS A 788 25.77 24.15 52.46
C CYS A 788 25.77 25.60 52.93
N GLN A 789 25.09 26.45 52.15
CA GLN A 789 24.87 27.86 52.45
C GLN A 789 23.37 28.15 52.62
N ASP A 790 23.00 28.70 53.78
CA ASP A 790 21.68 29.26 54.09
C ASP A 790 21.79 30.77 54.28
N GLY A 791 21.43 31.53 53.24
CA GLY A 791 21.56 32.98 53.21
C GLY A 791 22.99 33.41 53.47
N LEU A 792 23.24 33.95 54.67
CA LEU A 792 24.57 34.41 55.12
C LEU A 792 25.31 33.40 56.02
N ARG A 793 24.72 32.22 56.28
CA ARG A 793 25.26 31.17 57.16
C ARG A 793 25.93 30.07 56.34
N TYR A 794 27.06 29.56 56.83
CA TYR A 794 27.82 28.47 56.19
C TYR A 794 28.00 27.28 57.13
N TYR A 795 27.80 26.07 56.60
CA TYR A 795 27.89 24.82 57.36
C TYR A 795 28.99 23.90 56.81
N ASP A 796 29.69 23.17 57.70
CA ASP A 796 30.74 22.21 57.32
C ASP A 796 30.21 20.79 57.07
N LYS A 797 31.11 19.79 56.93
CA LYS A 797 30.75 18.35 56.78
C LYS A 797 29.85 17.81 57.86
N THR A 798 30.05 18.28 59.08
CA THR A 798 29.39 17.75 60.28
C THR A 798 28.04 18.43 60.51
N GLY A 799 27.75 19.47 59.73
CA GLY A 799 26.61 20.35 59.92
C GLY A 799 26.79 21.38 61.02
N THR A 800 28.03 21.67 61.40
CA THR A 800 28.34 22.75 62.34
C THR A 800 28.38 24.07 61.58
N LYS A 801 27.72 25.11 62.13
CA LYS A 801 27.78 26.48 61.59
C LYS A 801 29.19 27.04 61.81
N THR A 802 29.87 27.44 60.74
CA THR A 802 31.28 27.87 60.79
C THR A 802 31.48 29.38 60.83
N SER A 803 30.57 30.17 60.25
CA SER A 803 30.62 31.63 60.27
C SER A 803 29.27 32.28 59.91
N ASP A 804 29.08 33.52 60.38
CA ASP A 804 28.09 34.45 59.83
C ASP A 804 28.88 35.54 59.10
N ASN A 805 28.50 35.87 57.86
CA ASN A 805 28.92 37.10 57.18
C ASN A 805 30.35 37.16 56.61
N ASN A 806 30.64 36.36 55.59
CA ASN A 806 31.55 36.74 54.51
C ASN A 806 30.75 36.63 53.20
N GLY A 807 30.77 37.69 52.38
CA GLY A 807 30.03 37.74 51.11
C GLY A 807 30.20 36.47 50.27
N PHE A 808 29.25 36.18 49.39
CA PHE A 808 29.24 34.97 48.57
C PHE A 808 30.61 34.77 47.86
N VAL A 809 31.39 33.77 48.29
CA VAL A 809 32.71 33.46 47.69
C VAL A 809 32.57 32.26 46.77
N LEU A 810 32.48 32.54 45.48
CA LEU A 810 32.31 31.57 44.42
C LEU A 810 33.35 30.41 44.45
N ASN A 811 34.61 30.75 44.71
CA ASN A 811 35.74 29.83 44.67
C ASN A 811 35.78 28.83 45.85
N THR A 812 34.99 29.04 46.91
CA THR A 812 34.97 28.11 48.05
C THR A 812 34.10 26.90 47.80
N MET A 813 33.26 26.90 46.76
CA MET A 813 32.41 25.76 46.41
C MET A 813 33.04 24.81 45.37
N ILE A 814 34.26 25.07 44.85
CA ILE A 814 34.99 24.16 43.94
C ILE A 814 36.48 23.98 44.35
N GLY A 815 36.76 23.41 45.53
CA GLY A 815 38.09 22.92 46.00
C GLY A 815 39.28 23.92 46.04
N ALA A 816 40.33 23.79 46.85
CA ALA A 816 40.53 23.20 48.18
C ALA A 816 40.58 24.32 49.23
N LEU A 817 40.10 24.07 50.46
CA LEU A 817 40.11 25.06 51.54
C LEU A 817 41.28 24.84 52.50
N ASN A 818 42.12 25.86 52.61
CA ASN A 818 43.10 26.01 53.67
C ASN A 818 42.39 26.30 55.01
N THR A 819 43.13 26.21 56.11
CA THR A 819 42.68 26.12 57.52
C THR A 819 41.92 27.33 58.09
N SER A 820 41.16 28.07 57.29
CA SER A 820 40.61 29.41 57.61
C SER A 820 39.08 29.53 57.59
N GLY A 821 38.31 28.45 57.40
CA GLY A 821 36.88 28.42 57.75
C GLY A 821 35.84 28.78 56.66
N VAL A 822 35.86 28.13 55.49
CA VAL A 822 34.72 28.12 54.54
C VAL A 822 34.46 26.68 54.04
N CYS A 823 33.31 26.45 53.42
CA CYS A 823 32.61 25.20 53.14
C CYS A 823 33.28 24.25 52.09
N PRO A 824 33.78 23.05 52.44
CA PRO A 824 34.44 22.15 51.47
C PRO A 824 33.48 21.43 50.49
N LEU A 825 34.01 21.01 49.34
CA LEU A 825 33.33 20.15 48.35
C LEU A 825 33.02 18.75 48.91
N LEU A 826 31.87 18.16 48.52
CA LEU A 826 31.61 16.73 48.71
C LEU A 826 32.42 15.89 47.71
N LEU A 827 33.42 15.13 48.18
CA LEU A 827 34.20 14.24 47.31
C LEU A 827 33.27 13.21 46.63
N PRO A 828 33.43 12.90 45.33
CA PRO A 828 32.49 12.06 44.58
C PRO A 828 32.22 10.67 45.19
N ALA A 829 33.24 10.03 45.77
CA ALA A 829 33.09 8.72 46.42
C ALA A 829 32.31 8.76 47.76
N SER A 830 32.22 9.93 48.40
CA SER A 830 31.47 10.17 49.64
C SER A 830 30.18 10.95 49.40
N ASN A 831 29.80 11.17 48.14
CA ASN A 831 28.63 11.97 47.80
C ASN A 831 27.34 11.18 48.13
N PRO A 832 26.38 11.77 48.87
CA PRO A 832 25.09 11.15 49.18
C PRO A 832 24.32 10.64 47.96
N ALA A 833 24.51 11.23 46.78
CA ALA A 833 23.94 10.74 45.54
C ALA A 833 24.53 9.37 45.17
N VAL A 834 25.87 9.22 45.29
CA VAL A 834 26.59 7.97 44.99
C VAL A 834 26.29 6.89 46.01
N THR A 835 26.36 7.21 47.30
CA THR A 835 25.98 6.27 48.37
C THR A 835 24.49 5.93 48.34
N GLY A 836 23.68 6.81 47.75
CA GLY A 836 22.24 6.65 47.55
C GLY A 836 21.86 5.95 46.25
N GLY A 837 22.81 5.41 45.47
CA GLY A 837 22.56 4.55 44.31
C GLY A 837 22.87 5.17 42.94
N MET A 838 23.25 6.45 42.83
CA MET A 838 23.67 7.05 41.57
C MET A 838 25.09 6.59 41.19
N PRO A 839 25.36 6.08 39.98
CA PRO A 839 26.71 5.76 39.55
C PRO A 839 27.64 6.98 39.59
N LEU A 840 28.89 6.79 40.02
CA LEU A 840 29.90 7.85 40.06
C LEU A 840 30.08 8.55 38.71
N GLY A 841 30.05 7.80 37.61
CA GLY A 841 30.14 8.35 36.25
C GLY A 841 28.97 9.27 35.89
N GLU A 842 27.74 8.95 36.33
CA GLU A 842 26.57 9.81 36.13
C GLU A 842 26.73 11.11 36.92
N LEU A 843 27.08 11.04 38.21
CA LEU A 843 27.32 12.24 39.04
C LEU A 843 28.39 13.16 38.44
N LEU A 844 29.48 12.60 37.92
CA LEU A 844 30.55 13.38 37.28
C LEU A 844 30.08 14.03 35.96
N ALA A 845 29.21 13.36 35.19
CA ALA A 845 28.62 13.91 33.98
C ALA A 845 27.70 15.11 34.27
N LEU A 846 27.01 15.14 35.42
CA LEU A 846 26.15 16.27 35.83
C LEU A 846 26.93 17.59 35.97
N ALA A 847 28.24 17.53 36.28
CA ALA A 847 29.09 18.70 36.41
C ALA A 847 29.55 19.28 35.05
N SER A 848 29.26 18.60 33.94
CA SER A 848 29.72 18.97 32.58
C SER A 848 28.65 19.57 31.67
N ASP A 849 27.39 19.67 32.13
CA ASP A 849 26.28 20.21 31.33
C ASP A 849 26.23 21.76 31.41
N ASN A 850 26.28 22.42 30.25
CA ASN A 850 26.53 23.86 30.05
C ASN A 850 25.54 24.80 30.77
N VAL A 851 26.07 25.65 31.67
CA VAL A 851 25.35 26.66 32.43
C VAL A 851 25.28 27.99 31.64
N THR A 852 24.13 28.65 31.53
CA THR A 852 24.03 29.92 30.75
C THR A 852 24.79 31.09 31.41
N ALA A 853 25.34 31.99 30.58
CA ALA A 853 26.18 33.11 31.04
C ALA A 853 25.46 34.04 32.04
N SER A 854 24.13 34.17 32.02
CA SER A 854 23.41 35.01 32.99
C SER A 854 23.37 34.41 34.40
N VAL A 855 23.29 33.09 34.51
CA VAL A 855 23.32 32.36 35.79
C VAL A 855 24.75 32.25 36.32
N LEU A 856 25.73 32.13 35.41
CA LEU A 856 27.17 32.13 35.74
C LEU A 856 27.70 33.50 36.13
N SER A 857 27.24 34.57 35.47
CA SER A 857 27.82 35.92 35.60
C SER A 857 27.05 36.81 36.54
N LYS A 858 25.92 36.41 37.15
CA LYS A 858 25.15 37.26 38.07
C LYS A 858 24.81 36.52 39.35
N ASP A 859 24.96 37.17 40.49
CA ASP A 859 24.55 36.65 41.79
C ASP A 859 23.04 36.78 41.99
N GLN A 860 22.55 36.18 43.06
CA GLN A 860 21.14 36.19 43.43
C GLN A 860 20.56 37.61 43.64
N THR A 861 21.37 38.68 43.57
CA THR A 861 20.97 40.10 43.64
C THR A 861 21.10 40.86 42.32
N GLY A 862 21.54 40.21 41.24
CA GLY A 862 21.74 40.84 39.92
C GLY A 862 23.13 41.48 39.72
N ASN A 863 24.10 41.21 40.61
CA ASN A 863 25.48 41.71 40.54
C ASN A 863 26.43 40.71 39.89
N THR A 864 27.50 41.16 39.23
CA THR A 864 28.30 40.27 38.38
C THR A 864 29.20 39.29 39.18
N ARG A 865 29.10 37.95 38.95
CA ARG A 865 30.00 36.92 39.52
C ARG A 865 31.25 36.77 38.64
N ASN A 866 32.45 36.92 39.21
CA ASN A 866 33.74 36.73 38.53
C ASN A 866 34.49 35.51 39.13
N GLY A 867 34.64 34.39 38.40
CA GLY A 867 35.42 33.21 38.82
C GLY A 867 34.76 31.84 38.52
N ASN A 868 35.39 30.72 38.90
CA ASN A 868 34.94 29.35 38.59
C ASN A 868 33.85 28.86 39.57
N VAL A 869 32.65 28.54 39.05
CA VAL A 869 31.33 28.45 39.74
C VAL A 869 30.83 27.01 39.97
N ILE A 870 30.38 26.63 41.18
CA ILE A 870 29.39 25.55 41.40
C ILE A 870 27.99 26.19 41.53
N GLY A 871 26.98 25.55 40.92
CA GLY A 871 25.56 25.89 41.03
C GLY A 871 24.71 24.89 40.25
N ALA A 872 23.52 24.59 40.76
CA ALA A 872 22.59 23.66 40.15
C ALA A 872 22.27 24.00 38.69
N TRP A 873 21.85 22.99 37.91
CA TRP A 873 21.49 23.11 36.50
C TRP A 873 20.90 24.47 36.16
N ALA A 874 21.67 25.28 35.43
CA ALA A 874 21.12 26.41 34.72
C ALA A 874 20.34 25.85 33.55
N GLY A 875 19.11 26.33 33.42
CA GLY A 875 18.26 25.94 32.32
C GLY A 875 19.02 26.02 31.00
N VAL A 876 18.59 25.16 30.09
CA VAL A 876 18.12 25.68 28.81
C VAL A 876 17.59 27.09 29.05
N SER A 877 18.34 28.11 28.60
CA SER A 877 17.71 29.36 28.17
C SER A 877 16.42 28.94 27.50
N ALA A 878 15.25 29.41 27.98
CA ALA A 878 13.92 29.00 27.46
C ALA A 878 14.09 28.56 26.01
N PRO A 879 14.02 27.23 25.75
CA PRO A 879 14.90 26.51 24.83
C PRO A 879 15.21 27.47 23.71
N THR A 880 16.45 27.98 23.62
CA THR A 880 16.78 29.04 22.65
C THR A 880 16.12 28.63 21.37
N GLU A 881 15.00 29.29 21.02
CA GLU A 881 13.98 28.58 20.27
C GLU A 881 14.65 28.21 18.97
N LEU A 882 14.85 26.91 18.77
CA LEU A 882 15.57 26.44 17.62
C LEU A 882 14.60 26.64 16.48
N THR A 883 14.71 27.80 15.84
CA THR A 883 13.84 28.15 14.73
C THR A 883 14.44 27.48 13.52
N LEU A 884 13.74 26.46 13.05
CA LEU A 884 14.02 25.87 11.76
C LEU A 884 13.49 26.84 10.70
N SER A 885 14.34 27.23 9.75
CA SER A 885 13.88 27.97 8.56
C SER A 885 12.82 27.22 7.76
N LYS A 886 12.71 25.90 7.96
CA LYS A 886 11.72 25.01 7.36
C LYS A 886 11.38 23.87 8.32
N THR A 887 10.10 23.60 8.52
CA THR A 887 9.60 22.40 9.21
C THR A 887 9.31 21.25 8.25
N SER A 888 9.43 21.50 6.95
CA SER A 888 9.31 20.48 5.90
C SER A 888 10.25 20.74 4.72
N VAL A 889 10.65 19.66 4.04
CA VAL A 889 11.50 19.66 2.86
C VAL A 889 10.91 18.75 1.81
N SER A 890 10.60 19.31 0.64
CA SER A 890 10.20 18.54 -0.53
C SER A 890 11.42 18.27 -1.43
N ALA A 891 11.80 17.01 -1.55
CA ALA A 891 12.85 16.55 -2.43
C ALA A 891 12.28 16.10 -3.77
N PRO A 892 12.87 16.52 -4.91
CA PRO A 892 12.53 15.92 -6.20
C PRO A 892 13.04 14.49 -6.23
N ALA A 893 12.60 13.76 -7.23
CA ALA A 893 12.84 12.35 -7.30
C ALA A 893 14.31 11.96 -7.57
N ALA A 894 15.03 12.82 -8.30
CA ALA A 894 16.49 12.74 -8.43
C ALA A 894 17.23 12.89 -7.08
N GLY A 895 16.51 13.24 -6.02
CA GLY A 895 17.09 13.52 -4.71
C GLY A 895 17.82 14.85 -4.71
N GLY A 896 18.71 15.03 -3.75
CA GLY A 896 19.51 16.23 -3.63
C GLY A 896 20.09 16.40 -2.23
N THR A 897 20.84 17.47 -2.08
CA THR A 897 21.33 17.93 -0.78
C THR A 897 20.46 19.09 -0.34
N PHE A 898 19.90 18.99 0.86
CA PHE A 898 18.96 19.96 1.41
C PHE A 898 19.58 20.65 2.61
N THR A 899 19.30 21.94 2.69
CA THR A 899 19.79 22.78 3.77
C THR A 899 18.61 23.38 4.53
N VAL A 900 18.62 23.21 5.85
CA VAL A 900 17.71 23.87 6.79
C VAL A 900 18.57 24.71 7.72
N ASN A 901 18.36 26.02 7.70
CA ASN A 901 19.00 26.91 8.65
C ASN A 901 18.35 26.71 10.03
N VAL A 902 19.23 26.59 11.02
CA VAL A 902 18.98 26.37 12.42
C VAL A 902 19.42 27.64 13.16
N THR A 903 18.45 28.46 13.54
CA THR A 903 18.66 29.71 14.27
C THR A 903 18.35 29.53 15.75
N GLY A 904 19.11 30.18 16.64
CA GLY A 904 18.85 30.18 18.09
C GLY A 904 19.91 29.48 18.94
N ALA A 905 20.60 28.42 18.49
CA ALA A 905 21.58 27.70 19.32
C ALA A 905 22.86 27.28 18.57
N SER A 906 24.01 27.29 19.25
CA SER A 906 25.32 26.86 18.70
C SER A 906 25.60 25.35 18.83
N THR A 907 24.91 24.65 19.74
CA THR A 907 25.16 23.24 20.07
C THR A 907 23.89 22.38 19.97
N TRP A 908 23.62 21.86 18.77
CA TRP A 908 22.59 20.85 18.47
C TRP A 908 23.22 19.64 17.76
N THR A 909 22.52 18.50 17.76
CA THR A 909 22.82 17.28 16.99
C THR A 909 21.69 17.00 15.99
N VAL A 910 21.92 16.09 15.05
CA VAL A 910 20.92 15.69 14.07
C VAL A 910 20.86 14.17 13.95
N SER A 911 19.67 13.63 13.81
CA SER A 911 19.42 12.23 13.50
C SER A 911 18.26 12.09 12.52
N SER A 912 18.13 10.90 11.91
CA SER A 912 16.94 10.51 11.16
C SER A 912 16.64 9.04 11.46
N PRO A 913 15.39 8.67 11.73
CA PRO A 913 14.97 7.27 11.83
C PRO A 913 14.89 6.61 10.45
N ASP A 914 14.86 7.42 9.39
CA ASP A 914 14.72 6.98 8.01
C ASP A 914 16.10 6.78 7.39
N SER A 915 16.51 5.51 7.25
CA SER A 915 17.83 5.13 6.73
C SER A 915 18.13 5.63 5.31
N TRP A 916 17.10 6.02 4.56
CA TRP A 916 17.26 6.61 3.22
C TRP A 916 17.59 8.10 3.26
N ILE A 917 17.52 8.78 4.41
CA ILE A 917 18.02 10.14 4.58
C ILE A 917 19.43 10.05 5.15
N THR A 918 20.42 10.44 4.33
CA THR A 918 21.84 10.22 4.62
C THR A 918 22.60 11.54 4.77
N ASP A 919 23.90 11.47 5.06
CA ASP A 919 24.81 12.62 5.11
C ASP A 919 24.31 13.78 5.99
N LEU A 920 23.73 13.44 7.14
CA LEU A 920 23.29 14.40 8.16
C LEU A 920 24.53 15.16 8.67
N ALA A 921 24.72 16.38 8.19
CA ALA A 921 25.90 17.18 8.42
C ALA A 921 25.55 18.54 9.03
N LYS A 922 26.24 18.86 10.12
CA LYS A 922 26.14 20.15 10.81
C LYS A 922 27.27 21.08 10.37
N SER A 923 26.94 22.30 9.98
CA SER A 923 27.89 23.39 9.72
C SER A 923 27.37 24.70 10.31
N GLY A 924 27.87 25.07 11.50
CA GLY A 924 27.42 26.27 12.21
C GLY A 924 25.91 26.28 12.46
N SER A 925 25.21 27.27 11.91
CA SER A 925 23.76 27.47 11.96
C SER A 925 23.00 26.73 10.86
N SER A 926 23.60 25.72 10.24
CA SER A 926 23.06 25.06 9.05
C SER A 926 23.07 23.55 9.23
N LEU A 927 21.90 22.93 9.09
CA LEU A 927 21.74 21.50 8.91
C LEU A 927 21.71 21.19 7.41
N THR A 928 22.55 20.27 7.00
CA THR A 928 22.53 19.69 5.66
C THR A 928 22.21 18.20 5.76
N PHE A 929 21.39 17.68 4.86
CA PHE A 929 21.19 16.24 4.71
C PHE A 929 20.97 15.89 3.25
N LYS A 930 21.23 14.64 2.89
CA LYS A 930 21.10 14.15 1.52
C LYS A 930 19.90 13.21 1.44
N VAL A 931 19.10 13.44 0.42
CA VAL A 931 18.09 12.50 -0.02
C VAL A 931 18.62 11.89 -1.32
N PRO A 932 18.84 10.56 -1.39
CA PRO A 932 19.32 9.90 -2.60
C PRO A 932 18.21 9.88 -3.66
N ALA A 933 18.58 9.69 -4.92
CA ALA A 933 17.61 9.47 -5.99
C ALA A 933 16.66 8.31 -5.63
N TYR A 934 15.38 8.45 -5.98
CA TYR A 934 14.33 7.53 -5.58
C TYR A 934 13.46 7.13 -6.76
N THR A 935 13.68 5.92 -7.27
CA THR A 935 13.10 5.40 -8.51
C THR A 935 11.80 4.61 -8.34
N ALA A 936 11.17 4.70 -7.17
CA ALA A 936 9.91 4.00 -6.92
C ALA A 936 8.72 4.80 -7.48
N LEU A 937 7.59 4.11 -7.72
CA LEU A 937 6.38 4.66 -8.35
C LEU A 937 5.48 5.48 -7.41
N GLN A 938 5.77 5.49 -6.11
CA GLN A 938 5.00 6.21 -5.09
C GLN A 938 5.93 7.17 -4.35
N PRO A 939 5.48 8.38 -3.97
CA PRO A 939 6.26 9.26 -3.12
C PRO A 939 6.52 8.61 -1.76
N ARG A 940 7.61 9.00 -1.10
CA ARG A 940 7.93 8.55 0.27
C ARG A 940 8.10 9.72 1.21
N THR A 941 7.73 9.54 2.48
CA THR A 941 7.95 10.52 3.54
C THR A 941 8.87 9.97 4.61
N GLY A 942 9.65 10.84 5.24
CA GLY A 942 10.51 10.52 6.36
C GLY A 942 10.73 11.75 7.23
N SER A 943 11.53 11.62 8.27
CA SER A 943 11.77 12.69 9.23
C SER A 943 13.25 12.91 9.46
N VAL A 944 13.65 14.16 9.63
CA VAL A 944 14.95 14.53 10.20
C VAL A 944 14.69 15.22 11.52
N TYR A 945 15.37 14.80 12.58
CA TYR A 945 15.28 15.42 13.88
C TYR A 945 16.52 16.25 14.15
N VAL A 946 16.32 17.54 14.40
CA VAL A 946 17.35 18.37 15.04
C VAL A 946 17.15 18.26 16.54
N THR A 947 18.16 17.79 17.27
CA THR A 947 18.10 17.62 18.71
C THR A 947 18.89 18.72 19.40
N LEU A 948 18.23 19.46 20.29
CA LEU A 948 18.85 20.46 21.16
C LEU A 948 18.50 20.13 22.60
N ASN A 949 19.50 19.85 23.43
CA ASN A 949 19.31 19.51 24.85
C ASN A 949 18.28 18.39 25.03
N ASN A 950 18.46 17.32 24.24
CA ASN A 950 17.55 16.19 24.07
C ASN A 950 16.17 16.52 23.44
N ARG A 951 15.69 17.77 23.38
CA ARG A 951 14.45 18.14 22.66
C ARG A 951 14.59 17.96 21.15
N TYR A 952 13.63 17.27 20.52
CA TYR A 952 13.61 17.05 19.06
C TYR A 952 12.78 18.12 18.35
N TYR A 953 13.32 18.62 17.23
CA TYR A 953 12.64 19.48 16.28
C TYR A 953 12.55 18.71 14.96
N ALA A 954 11.34 18.29 14.60
CA ALA A 954 11.11 17.46 13.43
C ALA A 954 11.06 18.31 12.14
N ILE A 955 11.74 17.83 11.10
CA ILE A 955 11.64 18.29 9.72
C ILE A 955 11.03 17.14 8.93
N ALA A 956 9.81 17.31 8.44
CA ALA A 956 9.20 16.33 7.54
C ALA A 956 9.91 16.39 6.17
N VAL A 957 10.33 15.24 5.65
CA VAL A 957 10.98 15.13 4.34
C VAL A 957 10.09 14.32 3.42
N THR A 958 9.55 14.94 2.37
CA THR A 958 8.76 14.25 1.34
C THR A 958 9.59 14.16 0.07
N GLN A 959 9.73 12.98 -0.51
CA GLN A 959 10.42 12.79 -1.79
C GLN A 959 9.44 12.32 -2.86
N ALA A 960 9.43 13.04 -3.99
CA ALA A 960 8.69 12.67 -5.18
C ALA A 960 9.21 11.37 -5.82
N ALA A 961 8.36 10.65 -6.53
CA ALA A 961 8.69 9.43 -7.28
C ALA A 961 9.52 9.73 -8.56
N ASP A 962 10.61 8.98 -8.83
CA ASP A 962 11.42 9.14 -10.05
C ASP A 962 10.98 8.10 -11.05
N VAL A 963 10.00 8.49 -11.83
CA VAL A 963 9.45 7.63 -12.85
C VAL A 963 10.25 7.73 -14.17
N THR A 964 11.25 8.61 -14.26
CA THR A 964 11.94 8.93 -15.53
C THR A 964 12.82 7.78 -16.00
N ALA A 965 13.55 7.13 -15.10
CA ALA A 965 14.33 5.92 -15.43
C ALA A 965 13.41 4.73 -15.77
N TYR A 966 12.31 4.58 -15.02
CA TYR A 966 11.29 3.56 -15.29
C TYR A 966 10.65 3.74 -16.67
N TYR A 967 10.43 5.00 -17.09
CA TYR A 967 9.94 5.37 -18.41
C TYR A 967 11.06 5.69 -19.42
N LYS A 968 12.29 5.24 -19.16
CA LYS A 968 13.43 5.27 -20.10
C LYS A 968 13.78 6.65 -20.67
N GLY A 969 13.55 7.72 -19.90
CA GLY A 969 13.81 9.11 -20.33
C GLY A 969 12.61 9.84 -20.96
N ALA A 970 11.46 9.19 -21.13
CA ALA A 970 10.26 9.85 -21.64
C ALA A 970 9.64 10.81 -20.61
N THR A 971 9.13 11.94 -21.09
CA THR A 971 8.57 13.00 -20.24
C THR A 971 7.06 13.20 -20.43
N SER A 972 6.55 13.02 -21.64
CA SER A 972 5.11 13.15 -21.94
C SER A 972 4.34 11.88 -21.54
N ASP A 973 3.04 12.00 -21.23
CA ASP A 973 2.22 10.85 -20.80
C ASP A 973 2.18 9.73 -21.83
N LEU A 974 1.94 10.06 -23.11
CA LEU A 974 1.92 9.08 -24.20
C LEU A 974 3.34 8.53 -24.47
N GLY A 975 4.37 9.36 -24.40
CA GLY A 975 5.77 8.93 -24.53
C GLY A 975 6.18 7.96 -23.42
N ARG A 976 5.79 8.22 -22.17
CA ARG A 976 6.02 7.33 -21.01
C ARG A 976 5.31 6.00 -21.20
N LYS A 977 4.05 6.02 -21.61
CA LYS A 977 3.26 4.82 -21.90
C LYS A 977 3.93 3.94 -22.97
N ILE A 978 4.37 4.56 -24.06
CA ILE A 978 5.06 3.86 -25.16
C ILE A 978 6.42 3.33 -24.69
N ALA A 979 7.25 4.16 -24.05
CA ALA A 979 8.60 3.77 -23.63
C ALA A 979 8.62 2.58 -22.66
N HIS A 980 7.69 2.57 -21.69
CA HIS A 980 7.57 1.47 -20.74
C HIS A 980 6.85 0.25 -21.33
N GLY A 981 5.83 0.47 -22.17
CA GLY A 981 5.01 -0.61 -22.73
C GLY A 981 5.72 -1.51 -23.75
N THR A 982 6.97 -1.23 -24.12
CA THR A 982 7.74 -2.08 -25.03
C THR A 982 9.21 -2.18 -24.65
N SER A 983 9.79 -3.37 -24.76
CA SER A 983 11.25 -3.59 -24.65
C SER A 983 12.03 -3.08 -25.86
N PHE A 984 11.38 -2.76 -26.97
CA PHE A 984 12.03 -2.23 -28.17
C PHE A 984 12.72 -0.89 -27.92
N ILE A 985 12.16 -0.04 -27.06
CA ILE A 985 12.75 1.26 -26.75
C ILE A 985 13.75 1.05 -25.63
N SER A 986 15.03 1.36 -25.87
CA SER A 986 16.07 1.29 -24.83
C SER A 986 16.22 2.63 -24.10
N THR A 987 16.16 3.75 -24.81
CA THR A 987 16.24 5.10 -24.23
C THR A 987 15.52 6.10 -25.12
N VAL A 988 14.74 6.99 -24.50
CA VAL A 988 14.08 8.12 -25.16
C VAL A 988 15.00 9.33 -25.08
N THR A 989 15.35 9.89 -26.25
CA THR A 989 16.26 11.03 -26.33
C THR A 989 15.53 12.35 -26.28
N SER A 990 14.29 12.40 -26.79
CA SER A 990 13.39 13.53 -26.66
C SER A 990 11.96 13.12 -26.98
N ASP A 991 10.99 13.67 -26.26
CA ASP A 991 9.59 13.57 -26.63
C ASP A 991 8.86 14.90 -26.39
N SER A 992 7.85 15.16 -27.21
CA SER A 992 6.96 16.31 -27.06
C SER A 992 5.55 15.90 -27.44
N TYR A 993 4.60 16.17 -26.56
CA TYR A 993 3.18 15.99 -26.83
C TYR A 993 2.50 17.35 -26.96
N THR A 994 1.72 17.54 -28.02
CA THR A 994 0.96 18.76 -28.29
C THR A 994 -0.51 18.40 -28.43
N GLN A 995 -1.36 19.02 -27.62
CA GLN A 995 -2.79 18.97 -27.83
C GLN A 995 -3.14 19.93 -28.98
N LEU A 996 -3.58 19.40 -30.12
CA LEU A 996 -3.93 20.23 -31.29
C LEU A 996 -5.38 20.71 -31.23
N ASP A 997 -6.25 19.91 -30.63
CA ASP A 997 -7.67 20.20 -30.44
C ASP A 997 -8.25 19.35 -29.31
N TYR A 998 -9.49 19.58 -28.88
CA TYR A 998 -10.16 18.71 -27.92
C TYR A 998 -10.26 17.28 -28.47
N GLY A 999 -9.68 16.32 -27.75
CA GLY A 999 -9.61 14.93 -28.19
C GLY A 999 -8.55 14.61 -29.27
N VAL A 1000 -7.74 15.58 -29.71
CA VAL A 1000 -6.66 15.34 -30.70
C VAL A 1000 -5.30 15.69 -30.13
N GLY A 1001 -4.54 14.64 -29.82
CA GLY A 1001 -3.15 14.71 -29.35
C GLY A 1001 -2.15 14.39 -30.44
N MET A 1002 -0.98 15.01 -30.39
CA MET A 1002 0.14 14.74 -31.29
C MET A 1002 1.43 14.51 -30.51
N LEU A 1003 2.03 13.33 -30.66
CA LEU A 1003 3.34 12.99 -30.12
C LEU A 1003 4.41 13.07 -31.20
N LYS A 1004 5.53 13.73 -30.90
CA LYS A 1004 6.81 13.59 -31.60
C LYS A 1004 7.81 12.96 -30.65
N MET A 1005 8.46 11.90 -31.06
CA MET A 1005 9.34 11.16 -30.16
C MET A 1005 10.56 10.63 -30.91
N GLN A 1006 11.73 10.87 -30.32
CA GLN A 1006 13.00 10.31 -30.74
C GLN A 1006 13.54 9.40 -29.65
N PHE A 1007 14.04 8.25 -30.06
CA PHE A 1007 14.52 7.23 -29.15
C PHE A 1007 15.52 6.31 -29.82
N LYS A 1008 16.16 5.47 -29.02
CA LYS A 1008 16.97 4.35 -29.47
C LYS A 1008 16.13 3.08 -29.47
N GLY A 1009 15.93 2.50 -30.66
CA GLY A 1009 15.29 1.20 -30.85
C GLY A 1009 16.35 0.10 -30.78
N GLN A 1010 16.09 -0.94 -29.99
CA GLN A 1010 17.01 -2.05 -29.77
C GLN A 1010 16.71 -3.19 -30.74
N GLU A 1011 17.70 -3.56 -31.55
CA GLU A 1011 17.66 -4.70 -32.46
C GLU A 1011 18.87 -5.60 -32.20
N ALA A 1012 18.65 -6.88 -31.90
CA ALA A 1012 19.73 -7.87 -31.69
C ALA A 1012 20.86 -7.39 -30.76
N GLY A 1013 20.53 -6.53 -29.78
CA GLY A 1013 21.47 -5.94 -28.84
C GLY A 1013 22.14 -4.62 -29.28
N THR A 1014 21.84 -4.11 -30.48
CA THR A 1014 22.36 -2.83 -31.01
C THR A 1014 21.28 -1.74 -30.99
N ASP A 1015 21.64 -0.53 -30.58
CA ASP A 1015 20.76 0.63 -30.58
C ASP A 1015 20.79 1.37 -31.93
N HIS A 1016 19.61 1.62 -32.49
CA HIS A 1016 19.44 2.42 -33.71
C HIS A 1016 18.61 3.69 -33.40
N PRO A 1017 18.96 4.85 -33.95
CA PRO A 1017 18.13 6.05 -33.80
C PRO A 1017 16.81 5.86 -34.54
N MET A 1018 15.72 6.27 -33.90
CA MET A 1018 14.35 6.16 -34.37
C MET A 1018 13.62 7.48 -34.16
N ALA A 1019 12.79 7.86 -35.13
CA ALA A 1019 11.90 9.01 -35.03
C ALA A 1019 10.47 8.59 -35.39
N ILE A 1020 9.53 8.85 -34.47
CA ILE A 1020 8.11 8.56 -34.65
C ILE A 1020 7.26 9.81 -34.44
N TYR A 1021 6.12 9.79 -35.13
CA TYR A 1021 5.10 10.82 -35.09
C TYR A 1021 3.76 10.11 -34.95
N MET A 1022 2.97 10.47 -33.94
CA MET A 1022 1.71 9.80 -33.66
C MET A 1022 0.60 10.79 -33.38
N TYR A 1023 -0.54 10.63 -34.05
CA TYR A 1023 -1.79 11.21 -33.57
C TYR A 1023 -2.50 10.23 -32.65
N GLU A 1024 -2.96 10.70 -31.50
CA GLU A 1024 -4.01 10.05 -30.70
C GLU A 1024 -5.30 10.84 -30.92
N VAL A 1025 -6.29 10.20 -31.54
CA VAL A 1025 -7.57 10.82 -31.90
C VAL A 1025 -8.67 10.14 -31.09
N ASP A 1026 -9.31 10.89 -30.21
CA ASP A 1026 -10.48 10.48 -29.45
C ASP A 1026 -11.76 10.78 -30.25
N LEU A 1027 -12.38 9.71 -30.73
CA LEU A 1027 -13.61 9.72 -31.50
C LEU A 1027 -14.85 9.91 -30.62
N SER A 1028 -14.74 9.94 -29.29
CA SER A 1028 -15.87 10.31 -28.42
C SER A 1028 -16.09 11.82 -28.37
N GLY A 1029 -15.03 12.61 -28.63
CA GLY A 1029 -15.08 14.07 -28.68
C GLY A 1029 -15.54 14.62 -30.04
N ASP A 1030 -15.12 15.85 -30.31
CA ASP A 1030 -15.51 16.62 -31.50
C ASP A 1030 -14.65 16.32 -32.74
N ALA A 1031 -13.78 15.31 -32.69
CA ALA A 1031 -12.92 14.94 -33.81
C ALA A 1031 -13.32 13.59 -34.42
N THR A 1032 -13.13 13.45 -35.74
CA THR A 1032 -13.27 12.19 -36.46
C THR A 1032 -12.25 12.10 -37.59
N LEU A 1033 -12.28 10.99 -38.33
CA LEU A 1033 -11.39 10.75 -39.47
C LEU A 1033 -12.20 10.66 -40.75
N ALA A 1034 -11.71 11.30 -41.81
CA ALA A 1034 -12.29 11.24 -43.15
C ALA A 1034 -11.23 10.85 -44.17
N VAL A 1035 -11.62 10.03 -45.16
CA VAL A 1035 -10.71 9.64 -46.23
C VAL A 1035 -10.47 10.83 -47.16
N THR A 1036 -9.20 11.11 -47.49
CA THR A 1036 -8.82 12.12 -48.49
C THR A 1036 -8.61 11.50 -49.87
N CYS A 1037 -8.81 12.26 -50.93
CA CYS A 1037 -8.44 11.87 -52.29
C CYS A 1037 -8.13 13.11 -53.14
N ALA A 1038 -7.59 12.91 -54.35
CA ALA A 1038 -7.26 14.01 -55.24
C ALA A 1038 -8.47 14.93 -55.53
N ASN A 1039 -8.29 16.23 -55.30
CA ASN A 1039 -9.32 17.27 -55.45
C ASN A 1039 -10.58 17.07 -54.58
N ASP A 1040 -10.51 16.21 -53.55
CA ASP A 1040 -11.65 15.82 -52.69
C ASP A 1040 -12.85 15.21 -53.45
N ALA A 1041 -12.65 14.70 -54.67
CA ALA A 1041 -13.72 14.19 -55.52
C ALA A 1041 -13.79 12.66 -55.54
N ASN A 1042 -14.99 12.08 -55.33
CA ASN A 1042 -15.18 10.62 -55.42
C ASN A 1042 -14.82 10.05 -56.81
N SER A 1043 -14.98 10.83 -57.89
CA SER A 1043 -14.55 10.47 -59.24
C SER A 1043 -13.04 10.31 -59.41
N SER A 1044 -12.24 10.69 -58.40
CA SER A 1044 -10.79 10.49 -58.40
C SER A 1044 -10.38 9.07 -57.98
N ILE A 1045 -11.33 8.24 -57.48
CA ILE A 1045 -11.11 6.85 -57.10
C ILE A 1045 -11.89 5.94 -58.07
N ALA A 1046 -11.20 5.08 -58.80
CA ALA A 1046 -11.83 4.06 -59.64
C ALA A 1046 -12.06 2.75 -58.87
N SER A 1047 -13.15 2.04 -59.18
CA SER A 1047 -13.46 0.71 -58.62
C SER A 1047 -12.73 -0.43 -59.35
N THR A 1048 -12.27 -0.20 -60.59
CA THR A 1048 -11.62 -1.19 -61.46
C THR A 1048 -10.48 -0.56 -62.28
N ALA A 1049 -9.59 -1.39 -62.82
CA ALA A 1049 -8.41 -0.94 -63.59
C ALA A 1049 -8.75 -0.24 -64.91
N SER A 1050 -9.98 -0.37 -65.43
CA SER A 1050 -10.43 0.34 -66.63
C SER A 1050 -10.79 1.82 -66.36
N GLY A 1051 -10.98 2.19 -65.09
CA GLY A 1051 -11.13 3.59 -64.67
C GLY A 1051 -9.79 4.28 -64.43
N SER A 1052 -9.80 5.62 -64.35
CA SER A 1052 -8.60 6.42 -64.09
C SER A 1052 -8.59 6.94 -62.65
N THR A 1053 -7.72 6.40 -61.80
CA THR A 1053 -7.49 6.91 -60.44
C THR A 1053 -6.47 8.05 -60.47
N LYS A 1054 -6.78 9.17 -59.82
CA LYS A 1054 -5.89 10.35 -59.74
C LYS A 1054 -5.02 10.27 -58.48
N VAL A 1055 -3.77 10.72 -58.61
CA VAL A 1055 -2.83 10.88 -57.49
C VAL A 1055 -2.59 12.36 -57.21
N GLN A 1056 -2.33 12.68 -55.95
CA GLN A 1056 -2.01 14.03 -55.48
C GLN A 1056 -1.29 13.93 -54.13
N THR A 1057 -0.41 14.88 -53.81
CA THR A 1057 0.24 14.91 -52.49
C THR A 1057 -0.78 15.10 -51.35
N ILE A 1058 -0.54 14.53 -50.16
CA ILE A 1058 -1.51 14.57 -49.05
C ILE A 1058 -1.83 16.01 -48.64
N ARG A 1059 -0.85 16.92 -48.62
CA ARG A 1059 -1.12 18.34 -48.33
C ARG A 1059 -2.09 18.98 -49.31
N ARG A 1060 -1.97 18.65 -50.60
CA ARG A 1060 -2.89 19.16 -51.63
C ARG A 1060 -4.27 18.50 -51.52
N GLN A 1061 -4.35 17.24 -51.13
CA GLN A 1061 -5.63 16.58 -50.84
C GLN A 1061 -6.35 17.21 -49.64
N MET A 1062 -5.62 17.53 -48.55
CA MET A 1062 -6.17 18.21 -47.37
C MET A 1062 -6.62 19.63 -47.67
N ALA A 1063 -5.81 20.39 -48.42
CA ALA A 1063 -6.17 21.73 -48.88
C ALA A 1063 -7.44 21.73 -49.76
N ALA A 1064 -7.54 20.77 -50.67
CA ALA A 1064 -8.75 20.59 -51.47
C ALA A 1064 -9.97 20.21 -50.62
N MET A 1065 -9.80 19.35 -49.61
CA MET A 1065 -10.87 18.99 -48.67
C MET A 1065 -11.33 20.20 -47.86
N GLN A 1066 -10.41 21.00 -47.32
CA GLN A 1066 -10.76 22.21 -46.57
C GLN A 1066 -11.46 23.26 -47.45
N ALA A 1067 -11.01 23.43 -48.71
CA ALA A 1067 -11.62 24.35 -49.66
C ALA A 1067 -13.03 23.91 -50.10
N ASN A 1068 -13.24 22.62 -50.33
CA ASN A 1068 -14.53 22.08 -50.78
C ASN A 1068 -15.51 21.81 -49.63
N ARG A 1069 -15.01 21.73 -48.39
CA ARG A 1069 -15.80 21.51 -47.18
C ARG A 1069 -15.53 22.62 -46.16
N PRO A 1070 -15.92 23.88 -46.45
CA PRO A 1070 -15.58 25.04 -45.61
C PRO A 1070 -16.20 24.97 -44.19
N SER A 1071 -17.23 24.14 -43.99
CA SER A 1071 -17.84 23.87 -42.69
C SER A 1071 -17.14 22.76 -41.88
N GLN A 1072 -16.06 22.17 -42.39
CA GLN A 1072 -15.19 21.24 -41.66
C GLN A 1072 -13.83 21.88 -41.44
N VAL A 1073 -13.20 21.59 -40.31
CA VAL A 1073 -11.82 22.03 -40.02
C VAL A 1073 -10.90 20.82 -40.14
N VAL A 1074 -10.03 20.83 -41.14
CA VAL A 1074 -9.00 19.80 -41.34
C VAL A 1074 -7.76 20.12 -40.51
N LEU A 1075 -7.46 19.29 -39.52
CA LEU A 1075 -6.40 19.53 -38.52
C LEU A 1075 -5.03 18.98 -38.94
N GLY A 1076 -5.02 17.93 -39.76
CA GLY A 1076 -3.82 17.20 -40.17
C GLY A 1076 -4.17 15.78 -40.61
N GLY A 1077 -3.15 14.92 -40.73
CA GLY A 1077 -3.36 13.51 -41.06
C GLY A 1077 -2.17 12.83 -41.73
N VAL A 1078 -2.43 11.66 -42.33
CA VAL A 1078 -1.41 10.75 -42.87
C VAL A 1078 -1.82 10.17 -44.23
N ASN A 1079 -0.88 9.52 -44.93
CA ASN A 1079 -1.19 8.77 -46.15
C ASN A 1079 -2.01 7.50 -45.88
N GLY A 1080 -2.59 6.93 -46.95
CA GLY A 1080 -3.51 5.79 -46.87
C GLY A 1080 -3.01 4.53 -47.57
N ASP A 1081 -3.91 3.92 -48.35
CA ASP A 1081 -3.82 2.57 -48.89
C ASP A 1081 -2.71 2.41 -49.96
N PHE A 1082 -2.33 1.16 -50.19
CA PHE A 1082 -1.46 0.76 -51.28
C PHE A 1082 -2.16 0.92 -52.63
N PHE A 1083 -1.39 1.20 -53.69
CA PHE A 1083 -1.90 1.30 -55.05
C PHE A 1083 -0.94 0.69 -56.08
N VAL A 1084 -1.48 0.27 -57.21
CA VAL A 1084 -0.73 -0.35 -58.30
C VAL A 1084 -0.56 0.65 -59.44
N ALA A 1085 0.62 1.28 -59.53
CA ALA A 1085 0.90 2.33 -60.52
C ALA A 1085 0.71 1.86 -61.97
N THR A 1086 1.07 0.62 -62.28
CA THR A 1086 0.91 0.01 -63.62
C THR A 1086 -0.54 -0.31 -63.99
N SER A 1087 -1.46 -0.25 -63.02
CA SER A 1087 -2.89 -0.53 -63.21
C SER A 1087 -3.71 0.75 -63.01
N ASN A 1088 -3.29 1.84 -63.67
CA ASN A 1088 -3.93 3.16 -63.58
C ASN A 1088 -4.09 3.67 -62.13
N ASN A 1089 -3.09 3.41 -61.28
CA ASN A 1089 -3.07 3.75 -59.85
C ASN A 1089 -4.23 3.15 -59.03
N LEU A 1090 -4.75 1.98 -59.40
CA LEU A 1090 -5.85 1.33 -58.67
C LEU A 1090 -5.45 1.02 -57.22
N LEU A 1091 -6.34 1.33 -56.27
CA LEU A 1091 -6.20 0.98 -54.84
C LEU A 1091 -6.21 -0.53 -54.65
N GLN A 1092 -5.43 -1.04 -53.69
CA GLN A 1092 -5.37 -2.46 -53.40
C GLN A 1092 -6.51 -2.92 -52.49
N GLY A 1093 -6.91 -2.12 -51.50
CA GLY A 1093 -8.00 -2.46 -50.58
C GLY A 1093 -9.31 -1.73 -50.86
N ALA A 1094 -10.22 -1.82 -49.88
CA ALA A 1094 -11.53 -1.17 -49.93
C ALA A 1094 -11.43 0.34 -49.67
N CYS A 1095 -12.35 1.11 -50.26
CA CYS A 1095 -12.46 2.54 -50.05
C CYS A 1095 -13.92 2.97 -49.90
N HIS A 1096 -14.24 3.63 -48.79
CA HIS A 1096 -15.52 4.28 -48.54
C HIS A 1096 -15.29 5.74 -48.18
N ARG A 1097 -16.13 6.64 -48.70
CA ARG A 1097 -16.11 8.07 -48.36
C ARG A 1097 -17.54 8.56 -48.13
N ASN A 1098 -17.79 9.21 -47.00
CA ASN A 1098 -19.10 9.74 -46.61
C ASN A 1098 -20.24 8.71 -46.77
N GLY A 1099 -19.98 7.45 -46.40
CA GLY A 1099 -20.92 6.32 -46.50
C GLY A 1099 -21.11 5.73 -47.90
N VAL A 1100 -20.39 6.25 -48.91
CA VAL A 1100 -20.39 5.73 -50.28
C VAL A 1100 -19.23 4.76 -50.48
N CYS A 1101 -19.54 3.52 -50.83
CA CYS A 1101 -18.54 2.53 -51.22
C CYS A 1101 -18.02 2.85 -52.64
N LEU A 1102 -16.76 3.27 -52.74
CA LEU A 1102 -16.09 3.56 -54.02
C LEU A 1102 -15.36 2.33 -54.57
N LYS A 1103 -14.90 1.45 -53.68
CA LYS A 1103 -14.26 0.17 -54.03
C LYS A 1103 -14.40 -0.83 -52.88
N ASP A 1104 -14.68 -2.08 -53.19
CA ASP A 1104 -14.87 -3.17 -52.24
C ASP A 1104 -14.11 -4.47 -52.58
N SER A 1105 -13.34 -4.47 -53.67
CA SER A 1105 -12.45 -5.56 -54.04
C SER A 1105 -11.10 -5.46 -53.34
N PHE A 1106 -10.41 -6.59 -53.20
CA PHE A 1106 -9.07 -6.69 -52.61
C PHE A 1106 -8.08 -7.28 -53.61
N TYR A 1107 -6.82 -6.84 -53.53
CA TYR A 1107 -5.77 -7.31 -54.43
C TYR A 1107 -5.17 -8.65 -53.96
N GLU A 1108 -5.04 -8.86 -52.65
CA GLU A 1108 -4.47 -10.05 -52.01
C GLU A 1108 -5.23 -10.40 -50.72
N ASP A 1109 -5.20 -11.67 -50.29
CA ASP A 1109 -5.86 -12.15 -49.06
C ASP A 1109 -5.35 -11.49 -47.78
N VAL A 1110 -4.10 -11.01 -47.79
CA VAL A 1110 -3.50 -10.31 -46.65
C VAL A 1110 -4.01 -8.88 -46.49
N ASN A 1111 -4.77 -8.34 -47.44
CA ASN A 1111 -5.31 -6.99 -47.33
C ASN A 1111 -6.30 -6.86 -46.16
N THR A 1112 -6.21 -5.74 -45.47
CA THR A 1112 -7.04 -5.39 -44.30
C THR A 1112 -7.77 -4.07 -44.54
N VAL A 1113 -8.73 -3.74 -43.67
CA VAL A 1113 -9.51 -2.50 -43.75
C VAL A 1113 -9.50 -1.80 -42.40
N PHE A 1114 -9.20 -0.50 -42.40
CA PHE A 1114 -9.56 0.40 -41.31
C PHE A 1114 -10.85 1.13 -41.68
N ALA A 1115 -11.80 1.20 -40.75
CA ALA A 1115 -13.08 1.86 -40.97
C ALA A 1115 -13.49 2.73 -39.77
N ILE A 1116 -14.14 3.85 -40.06
CA ILE A 1116 -15.05 4.54 -39.15
C ILE A 1116 -16.46 4.11 -39.51
N LYS A 1117 -17.21 3.59 -38.54
CA LYS A 1117 -18.61 3.21 -38.72
C LYS A 1117 -19.51 4.43 -38.65
N LYS A 1118 -20.74 4.28 -39.15
CA LYS A 1118 -21.79 5.31 -39.08
C LYS A 1118 -22.17 5.71 -37.64
N ASP A 1119 -21.92 4.83 -36.68
CA ASP A 1119 -22.08 5.12 -35.24
C ASP A 1119 -20.92 5.93 -34.64
N GLY A 1120 -19.89 6.26 -35.43
CA GLY A 1120 -18.74 7.05 -35.01
C GLY A 1120 -17.57 6.25 -34.43
N SER A 1121 -17.73 4.94 -34.20
CA SER A 1121 -16.65 4.09 -33.67
C SER A 1121 -15.73 3.56 -34.78
N ALA A 1122 -14.46 3.36 -34.43
CA ALA A 1122 -13.45 2.81 -35.32
C ALA A 1122 -13.34 1.28 -35.21
N MET A 1123 -12.99 0.64 -36.32
CA MET A 1123 -12.72 -0.79 -36.36
C MET A 1123 -11.63 -1.12 -37.39
N ILE A 1124 -10.91 -2.21 -37.14
CA ILE A 1124 -10.03 -2.83 -38.14
C ILE A 1124 -10.51 -4.24 -38.41
N MET A 1125 -10.60 -4.60 -39.69
CA MET A 1125 -11.21 -5.83 -40.19
C MET A 1125 -10.30 -6.54 -41.19
N ASN A 1126 -10.44 -7.87 -41.26
CA ASN A 1126 -10.06 -8.65 -42.43
C ASN A 1126 -11.19 -8.61 -43.50
N GLN A 1127 -10.97 -9.27 -44.64
CA GLN A 1127 -11.91 -9.20 -45.77
C GLN A 1127 -13.28 -9.82 -45.47
N THR A 1128 -13.31 -10.93 -44.73
CA THR A 1128 -14.56 -11.58 -44.31
C THR A 1128 -15.37 -10.67 -43.40
N GLN A 1129 -14.74 -10.14 -42.36
CA GLN A 1129 -15.38 -9.20 -41.42
C GLN A 1129 -15.88 -7.94 -42.13
N TYR A 1130 -15.12 -7.43 -43.11
CA TYR A 1130 -15.53 -6.31 -43.92
C TYR A 1130 -16.77 -6.63 -44.77
N ALA A 1131 -16.85 -7.81 -45.37
CA ALA A 1131 -18.01 -8.23 -46.16
C ALA A 1131 -19.30 -8.23 -45.31
N ASP A 1132 -19.21 -8.70 -44.05
CA ASP A 1132 -20.34 -8.77 -43.13
C ASP A 1132 -20.81 -7.39 -42.63
N GLN A 1133 -19.90 -6.41 -42.55
CA GLN A 1133 -20.17 -5.11 -41.91
C GLN A 1133 -20.19 -3.93 -42.89
N LYS A 1134 -20.06 -4.20 -44.20
CA LYS A 1134 -19.94 -3.18 -45.25
C LYS A 1134 -21.03 -2.10 -45.21
N ALA A 1135 -22.26 -2.48 -44.83
CA ALA A 1135 -23.41 -1.58 -44.80
C ALA A 1135 -23.29 -0.47 -43.72
N ASP A 1136 -22.51 -0.71 -42.67
CA ASP A 1136 -22.41 0.18 -41.50
C ASP A 1136 -21.20 1.10 -41.54
N ILE A 1137 -20.43 1.07 -42.62
CA ILE A 1137 -19.20 1.87 -42.80
C ILE A 1137 -19.54 3.29 -43.27
N LEU A 1138 -18.90 4.28 -42.65
CA LEU A 1138 -18.93 5.68 -43.06
C LEU A 1138 -17.68 6.03 -43.88
N GLU A 1139 -16.51 5.77 -43.32
CA GLU A 1139 -15.21 6.01 -43.94
C GLU A 1139 -14.40 4.73 -43.89
N ALA A 1140 -13.69 4.38 -44.95
CA ALA A 1140 -12.77 3.24 -44.92
C ALA A 1140 -11.62 3.39 -45.89
N ILE A 1141 -10.44 2.92 -45.47
CA ILE A 1141 -9.28 2.73 -46.33
C ILE A 1141 -8.72 1.31 -46.20
N GLY A 1142 -8.12 0.84 -47.28
CA GLY A 1142 -7.37 -0.40 -47.32
C GLY A 1142 -6.02 -0.30 -46.61
N GLY A 1143 -5.56 -1.46 -46.16
CA GLY A 1143 -4.19 -1.71 -45.75
C GLY A 1143 -3.75 -3.10 -46.23
N ARG A 1144 -2.52 -3.49 -45.86
CA ARG A 1144 -2.02 -4.86 -46.06
C ARG A 1144 -1.88 -5.53 -44.70
N GLN A 1145 -0.68 -5.59 -44.16
CA GLN A 1145 -0.39 -6.42 -43.00
C GLN A 1145 -1.17 -6.03 -41.74
N ARG A 1146 -1.80 -7.03 -41.11
CA ARG A 1146 -2.32 -6.93 -39.75
C ARG A 1146 -1.16 -6.91 -38.75
N LEU A 1147 -1.07 -5.85 -37.95
CA LEU A 1147 0.01 -5.64 -36.99
C LEU A 1147 -0.35 -6.15 -35.60
N LEU A 1148 -1.51 -5.73 -35.09
CA LEU A 1148 -2.05 -6.17 -33.82
C LEU A 1148 -3.42 -6.77 -34.04
N ALA A 1149 -3.69 -7.87 -33.35
CA ALA A 1149 -5.02 -8.43 -33.25
C ALA A 1149 -5.28 -8.72 -31.77
N TYR A 1150 -6.34 -8.10 -31.24
CA TYR A 1150 -6.81 -8.36 -29.88
C TYR A 1150 -5.79 -8.10 -28.76
N GLY A 1151 -4.97 -7.05 -28.91
CA GLY A 1151 -3.96 -6.65 -27.93
C GLY A 1151 -2.66 -7.44 -28.02
N GLU A 1152 -2.50 -8.29 -29.04
CA GLU A 1152 -1.29 -9.09 -29.25
C GLU A 1152 -0.64 -8.76 -30.59
N VAL A 1153 0.68 -8.93 -30.66
CA VAL A 1153 1.45 -8.79 -31.91
C VAL A 1153 1.12 -9.96 -32.83
N TYR A 1154 0.54 -9.66 -33.99
CA TYR A 1154 -0.01 -10.66 -34.92
C TYR A 1154 0.94 -10.99 -36.09
N VAL A 1155 2.06 -10.27 -36.21
CA VAL A 1155 2.97 -10.40 -37.34
C VAL A 1155 3.92 -11.56 -37.13
N THR A 1156 3.96 -12.51 -38.08
CA THR A 1156 4.86 -13.67 -38.03
C THR A 1156 6.14 -13.47 -38.84
N ASN A 1157 6.11 -12.64 -39.90
CA ASN A 1157 7.22 -12.49 -40.85
C ASN A 1157 7.32 -11.04 -41.36
N ASN A 1158 8.45 -10.37 -41.12
CA ASN A 1158 8.98 -9.22 -41.89
C ASN A 1158 10.27 -8.68 -41.21
N SER A 1159 11.40 -8.72 -41.91
CA SER A 1159 12.70 -8.24 -41.42
C SER A 1159 13.14 -6.88 -41.99
N ASP A 1160 12.30 -6.23 -42.80
CA ASP A 1160 12.73 -5.04 -43.55
C ASP A 1160 12.53 -3.73 -42.74
N TYR A 1161 13.63 -3.03 -42.49
CA TYR A 1161 13.64 -1.69 -41.93
C TYR A 1161 13.39 -0.64 -43.00
N THR A 1162 12.21 -0.02 -42.96
CA THR A 1162 11.80 1.04 -43.89
C THR A 1162 10.84 1.99 -43.16
N PRO A 1163 10.59 3.21 -43.69
CA PRO A 1163 9.51 4.04 -43.17
C PRO A 1163 8.18 3.30 -43.17
N ARG A 1164 7.35 3.55 -42.15
CA ARG A 1164 6.04 2.89 -41.96
C ARG A 1164 4.97 3.92 -41.68
N THR A 1165 3.77 3.67 -42.20
CA THR A 1165 2.53 4.32 -41.77
C THR A 1165 1.59 3.25 -41.29
N CYS A 1166 1.06 3.41 -40.08
CA CYS A 1166 0.27 2.40 -39.41
C CYS A 1166 -0.92 3.03 -38.67
N ILE A 1167 -1.99 2.27 -38.54
CA ILE A 1167 -3.22 2.70 -37.89
C ILE A 1167 -3.54 1.72 -36.78
N GLY A 1168 -3.68 2.21 -35.56
CA GLY A 1168 -4.13 1.48 -34.39
C GLY A 1168 -5.52 1.93 -33.95
N VAL A 1169 -6.29 1.03 -33.34
CA VAL A 1169 -7.62 1.29 -32.77
C VAL A 1169 -7.67 0.71 -31.37
N SER A 1170 -8.19 1.47 -30.40
CA SER A 1170 -8.41 1.00 -29.03
C SER A 1170 -9.43 -0.15 -28.97
N LYS A 1171 -9.47 -0.85 -27.83
CA LYS A 1171 -10.34 -2.02 -27.65
C LYS A 1171 -11.83 -1.71 -27.84
N ASP A 1172 -12.26 -0.55 -27.38
CA ASP A 1172 -13.62 -0.04 -27.45
C ASP A 1172 -13.93 0.73 -28.74
N GLY A 1173 -12.95 0.89 -29.64
CA GLY A 1173 -13.13 1.60 -30.90
C GLY A 1173 -13.28 3.12 -30.77
N THR A 1174 -13.03 3.69 -29.59
CA THR A 1174 -13.20 5.13 -29.35
C THR A 1174 -11.94 5.94 -29.61
N LYS A 1175 -10.75 5.32 -29.68
CA LYS A 1175 -9.49 6.00 -29.99
C LYS A 1175 -8.81 5.40 -31.21
N VAL A 1176 -8.23 6.28 -32.03
CA VAL A 1176 -7.43 5.91 -33.20
C VAL A 1176 -6.02 6.48 -33.06
N TYR A 1177 -5.02 5.65 -33.35
CA TYR A 1177 -3.62 6.00 -33.33
C TYR A 1177 -3.09 6.02 -34.77
N LEU A 1178 -2.73 7.18 -35.30
CA LEU A 1178 -2.09 7.28 -36.62
C LEU A 1178 -0.59 7.43 -36.42
N LEU A 1179 0.17 6.37 -36.71
CA LEU A 1179 1.60 6.30 -36.49
C LEU A 1179 2.36 6.43 -37.82
N VAL A 1180 3.31 7.36 -37.87
CA VAL A 1180 4.33 7.43 -38.92
C VAL A 1180 5.71 7.25 -38.29
N ILE A 1181 6.48 6.36 -38.88
CA ILE A 1181 7.86 6.05 -38.50
C ILE A 1181 8.76 6.43 -39.68
N ASP A 1182 9.72 7.34 -39.46
CA ASP A 1182 10.73 7.66 -40.47
C ASP A 1182 11.71 6.50 -40.64
N GLY A 1183 12.44 6.45 -41.76
CA GLY A 1183 13.42 5.39 -42.03
C GLY A 1183 14.36 5.73 -43.17
N ARG A 1184 15.32 4.84 -43.45
CA ARG A 1184 16.35 5.00 -44.50
C ARG A 1184 17.34 6.14 -44.25
N ASN A 1185 17.44 6.63 -43.01
CA ASN A 1185 18.47 7.58 -42.60
C ASN A 1185 19.12 7.11 -41.30
N SER A 1186 20.26 6.45 -41.39
CA SER A 1186 20.98 5.87 -40.25
C SER A 1186 21.38 6.87 -39.15
N SER A 1187 21.41 8.17 -39.44
CA SER A 1187 21.71 9.23 -38.47
C SER A 1187 20.47 9.84 -37.79
N TRP A 1188 19.27 9.58 -38.32
CA TRP A 1188 18.01 10.19 -37.86
C TRP A 1188 16.96 9.15 -37.46
N SER A 1189 16.61 8.26 -38.38
CA SER A 1189 15.68 7.16 -38.16
C SER A 1189 16.03 6.01 -39.09
N TYR A 1190 16.33 4.86 -38.51
CA TYR A 1190 16.73 3.68 -39.26
C TYR A 1190 15.56 3.09 -40.07
N GLY A 1191 14.36 3.11 -39.49
CA GLY A 1191 13.15 2.48 -40.02
C GLY A 1191 12.66 1.41 -39.06
N ALA A 1192 11.47 0.87 -39.31
CA ALA A 1192 10.87 -0.14 -38.44
C ALA A 1192 10.44 -1.37 -39.24
N THR A 1193 10.61 -2.54 -38.64
CA THR A 1193 9.88 -3.74 -39.09
C THR A 1193 8.40 -3.59 -38.73
N PHE A 1194 7.56 -4.51 -39.24
CA PHE A 1194 6.17 -4.59 -38.77
C PHE A 1194 6.07 -4.93 -37.29
N HIS A 1195 7.01 -5.71 -36.76
CA HIS A 1195 7.01 -6.11 -35.36
C HIS A 1195 7.33 -4.92 -34.43
N ASP A 1196 8.24 -4.04 -34.85
CA ASP A 1196 8.57 -2.82 -34.10
C ASP A 1196 7.38 -1.85 -34.08
N ALA A 1197 6.75 -1.63 -35.24
CA ALA A 1197 5.56 -0.79 -35.35
C ALA A 1197 4.39 -1.34 -34.52
N ALA A 1198 4.20 -2.66 -34.52
CA ALA A 1198 3.18 -3.33 -33.70
C ALA A 1198 3.42 -3.10 -32.20
N LYS A 1199 4.66 -3.28 -31.73
CA LYS A 1199 5.04 -3.03 -30.33
C LYS A 1199 4.79 -1.59 -29.89
N ILE A 1200 5.11 -0.61 -30.75
CA ILE A 1200 4.86 0.82 -30.46
C ILE A 1200 3.36 1.09 -30.34
N LEU A 1201 2.55 0.60 -31.28
CA LEU A 1201 1.10 0.78 -31.25
C LEU A 1201 0.45 0.07 -30.05
N LEU A 1202 0.93 -1.12 -29.70
CA LEU A 1202 0.44 -1.86 -28.54
C LEU A 1202 0.72 -1.08 -27.26
N ALA A 1203 1.95 -0.61 -27.11
CA ALA A 1203 2.37 0.21 -25.98
C ALA A 1203 1.57 1.54 -25.91
N ALA A 1204 1.26 2.15 -27.06
CA ALA A 1204 0.41 3.35 -27.12
C ALA A 1204 -1.03 3.09 -26.67
N GLY A 1205 -1.51 1.84 -26.70
CA GLY A 1205 -2.86 1.44 -26.29
C GLY A 1205 -3.76 0.99 -27.44
N ALA A 1206 -3.21 0.70 -28.62
CA ALA A 1206 -3.95 0.05 -29.68
C ALA A 1206 -4.22 -1.42 -29.34
N TYR A 1207 -5.46 -1.85 -29.51
CA TYR A 1207 -5.88 -3.24 -29.38
C TYR A 1207 -5.84 -3.96 -30.74
N ASN A 1208 -6.08 -3.20 -31.80
CA ASN A 1208 -6.07 -3.67 -33.18
C ASN A 1208 -5.21 -2.71 -33.98
N ALA A 1209 -4.37 -3.20 -34.90
CA ALA A 1209 -3.57 -2.33 -35.77
C ALA A 1209 -3.31 -2.94 -37.14
N ILE A 1210 -3.13 -2.09 -38.15
CA ILE A 1210 -2.73 -2.44 -39.51
C ILE A 1210 -1.64 -1.52 -40.04
N ASN A 1211 -0.89 -2.02 -41.01
CA ASN A 1211 0.02 -1.23 -41.81
C ASN A 1211 -0.65 -0.80 -43.12
N VAL A 1212 -0.54 0.49 -43.44
CA VAL A 1212 -0.94 1.07 -44.73
C VAL A 1212 0.31 1.37 -45.58
N ASP A 1213 0.18 2.05 -46.72
CA ASP A 1213 1.35 2.25 -47.60
C ASP A 1213 2.48 2.98 -46.87
N GLY A 1214 3.71 2.53 -47.08
CA GLY A 1214 4.89 2.96 -46.34
C GLY A 1214 6.00 3.50 -47.23
N GLY A 1215 7.23 3.47 -46.75
CA GLY A 1215 8.40 3.94 -47.53
C GLY A 1215 8.27 5.41 -47.91
N GLY A 1216 8.46 5.73 -49.20
CA GLY A 1216 8.37 7.12 -49.68
C GLY A 1216 6.96 7.73 -49.59
N SER A 1217 5.93 6.91 -49.33
CA SER A 1217 4.56 7.37 -49.13
C SER A 1217 4.31 7.85 -47.69
N SER A 1218 5.15 7.48 -46.72
CA SER A 1218 4.97 7.81 -45.30
C SER A 1218 5.08 9.31 -45.03
N ILE A 1219 3.94 9.92 -44.70
CA ILE A 1219 3.82 11.36 -44.48
C ILE A 1219 2.97 11.65 -43.24
N PHE A 1220 3.42 12.60 -42.43
CA PHE A 1220 2.71 13.10 -41.25
C PHE A 1220 2.54 14.61 -41.37
N ILE A 1221 1.28 15.05 -41.50
CA ILE A 1221 0.90 16.42 -41.80
C ILE A 1221 0.19 17.08 -40.63
N GLN A 1222 0.58 18.30 -40.29
CA GLN A 1222 -0.12 19.18 -39.36
C GLN A 1222 -0.53 20.48 -40.05
N ARG A 1223 -1.74 20.97 -39.79
CA ARG A 1223 -2.19 22.30 -40.22
C ARG A 1223 -1.33 23.39 -39.56
N SER A 1224 -0.85 24.35 -40.35
CA SER A 1224 0.03 25.45 -39.91
C SER A 1224 -0.57 26.85 -40.09
N SER A 1225 -1.76 27.00 -40.69
CA SER A 1225 -2.49 28.28 -40.75
C SER A 1225 -3.99 28.09 -40.60
N GLU A 1226 -4.71 29.16 -40.24
CA GLU A 1226 -6.16 29.13 -40.05
C GLU A 1226 -6.95 29.00 -41.37
N ASP A 1227 -6.39 29.37 -42.52
CA ASP A 1227 -7.10 29.27 -43.80
C ASP A 1227 -7.22 27.82 -44.27
N GLY A 1228 -6.09 27.09 -44.28
CA GLY A 1228 -6.06 25.67 -44.66
C GLY A 1228 -6.46 25.38 -46.11
N THR A 1229 -6.61 26.37 -46.98
CA THR A 1229 -7.07 26.17 -48.36
C THR A 1229 -5.93 26.05 -49.37
N SER A 1230 -4.70 26.38 -48.96
CA SER A 1230 -3.47 26.16 -49.71
C SER A 1230 -2.68 24.97 -49.19
N TYR A 1231 -1.94 24.27 -50.05
CA TYR A 1231 -1.04 23.19 -49.62
C TYR A 1231 0.10 23.69 -48.71
N SER A 1232 0.42 24.98 -48.76
CA SER A 1232 1.40 25.63 -47.85
C SER A 1232 0.87 25.81 -46.43
N ASP A 1233 -0.44 25.69 -46.24
CA ASP A 1233 -1.10 25.78 -44.92
C ASP A 1233 -1.00 24.46 -44.14
N TYR A 1234 -0.33 23.47 -44.71
CA TYR A 1234 -0.09 22.17 -44.12
C TYR A 1234 1.41 21.90 -44.10
N SER A 1235 1.96 21.66 -42.91
CA SER A 1235 3.37 21.38 -42.68
C SER A 1235 3.63 19.88 -42.61
N ILE A 1236 4.70 19.44 -43.27
CA ILE A 1236 5.23 18.08 -43.14
C ILE A 1236 6.13 18.05 -41.90
N LEU A 1237 5.85 17.14 -40.95
CA LEU A 1237 6.61 17.06 -39.70
C LEU A 1237 7.67 15.96 -39.67
N ASN A 1238 7.43 14.89 -40.43
CA ASN A 1238 8.38 13.79 -40.60
C ASN A 1238 9.39 14.08 -41.72
N LYS A 1239 10.33 13.17 -41.98
CA LYS A 1239 11.28 13.27 -43.11
C LYS A 1239 10.99 12.17 -44.14
N PRO A 1240 10.09 12.42 -45.13
CA PRO A 1240 9.77 11.45 -46.16
C PRO A 1240 11.02 11.07 -46.92
N THR A 1241 11.28 9.78 -47.10
CA THR A 1241 12.49 9.32 -47.79
C THR A 1241 12.13 8.40 -48.95
N ASN A 1242 12.31 8.89 -50.17
CA ASN A 1242 12.10 8.10 -51.38
C ASN A 1242 13.22 7.07 -51.59
N THR A 1243 13.02 6.14 -52.53
CA THR A 1243 14.00 5.07 -52.82
C THR A 1243 15.30 5.63 -53.41
N ASP A 1244 15.26 6.80 -54.03
CA ASP A 1244 16.43 7.55 -54.54
C ASP A 1244 17.13 8.39 -53.46
N GLY A 1245 16.66 8.33 -52.20
CA GLY A 1245 17.21 9.10 -51.09
C GLY A 1245 16.72 10.55 -51.01
N SER A 1246 15.82 10.99 -51.90
CA SER A 1246 15.27 12.35 -51.87
C SER A 1246 14.27 12.56 -50.74
N TYR A 1247 14.26 13.77 -50.17
CA TYR A 1247 13.35 14.19 -49.08
C TYR A 1247 12.12 14.95 -49.61
N ILE A 1248 11.43 14.38 -50.59
CA ILE A 1248 10.31 15.03 -51.28
C ILE A 1248 9.02 14.24 -51.04
N GLU A 1249 7.93 14.95 -50.76
CA GLU A 1249 6.58 14.37 -50.61
C GLU A 1249 6.13 13.69 -51.90
N ARG A 1250 5.65 12.44 -51.78
CA ARG A 1250 5.16 11.63 -52.90
C ARG A 1250 3.68 11.92 -53.20
N GLU A 1251 3.30 11.82 -54.47
CA GLU A 1251 1.90 11.78 -54.86
C GLU A 1251 1.30 10.40 -54.56
N VAL A 1252 0.19 10.38 -53.81
CA VAL A 1252 -0.51 9.14 -53.41
C VAL A 1252 -1.98 9.22 -53.80
N VAL A 1253 -2.68 8.09 -53.77
CA VAL A 1253 -4.08 8.02 -54.17
C VAL A 1253 -5.02 8.57 -53.09
N ASN A 1254 -4.86 8.12 -51.85
CA ASN A 1254 -5.72 8.52 -50.73
C ASN A 1254 -4.93 8.66 -49.42
N GLY A 1255 -5.62 9.16 -48.39
CA GLY A 1255 -5.11 9.34 -47.04
C GLY A 1255 -6.23 9.42 -46.01
N LEU A 1256 -5.86 9.72 -44.76
CA LEU A 1256 -6.80 9.99 -43.68
C LEU A 1256 -6.53 11.38 -43.13
N ALA A 1257 -7.55 12.23 -43.14
CA ALA A 1257 -7.56 13.53 -42.49
C ALA A 1257 -8.30 13.44 -41.16
N ILE A 1258 -7.75 14.12 -40.15
CA ILE A 1258 -8.43 14.41 -38.90
C ILE A 1258 -9.25 15.67 -39.12
N ILE A 1259 -10.55 15.56 -38.89
CA ILE A 1259 -11.50 16.67 -39.06
C ILE A 1259 -12.33 16.87 -37.79
N ARG A 1260 -12.82 18.09 -37.58
CA ARG A 1260 -13.90 18.32 -36.61
C ARG A 1260 -15.22 17.73 -37.11
N LYS A 1261 -15.94 17.05 -36.23
CA LYS A 1261 -17.33 16.63 -36.42
C LYS A 1261 -18.21 17.86 -36.58
N GLN A 1262 -19.33 17.66 -37.27
CA GLN A 1262 -20.39 18.66 -37.40
C GLN A 1262 -21.51 18.40 -36.42
#